data_AF-A0A7Y3EMM9-F1
#
_entry.id   AF-A0A7Y3EMM9-F1
#
_cell.length_a   1.000
_cell.length_b   1.000
_cell.length_c   1.000
_cell.angle_alpha   90.00
_cell.angle_beta   90.00
_cell.angle_gamma   90.00
#
_symmetry.space_group_name_H-M   'P 1'
#
loop_
_entity.id
_entity.type
_entity.pdbx_description
1 polymer ?
#
loop_
_entity_poly.entity_id
_entity_poly.type
_entity_poly.pdbx_seq_one_letter_code
_entity_poly.pdbx_strand_id
1 'polypeptide(L)'
;MVKKLLKNLSQNESQELRNLKNNIGLTKKFLNLVRHFDQLPKMEKTPYDATRSLYQAVSKGRDISRLVKVLEIFYGPPRKAPGKSMPLSLRFNPSIKYLRGIREEQYLFLKEAKEGFFYAALWPWQKTAGNITVHLGYISSKMSKNDYTDLEKLVKTNVLNEKVFKAFDADNKSRIYGISLASFLKMAAFEKISCNLEIKTRSKAGRLFLRKGELIAAETGRLKSKSAAYEILSWENTSVELKEVDGKKKNEINQGLLEILVEALKLRSTGSGERRTIGRAGRTSGEKPSDEKYRKLLGSAKVRDMKRFLPVFVTVLGVIFVVGAISFVYTRVLIPRQIQGEYDALLELVERSDSLEEKEIILQEFINSNPEYGDTEKVENKIKEIRDAIEKQDFQIALNEVNNLTIDSDYEVIARDIYSGYLIKYPNGVYEDKIKEKIAEIPSLIDEIDYKKLTEVAQSDFGKRIDAYLYYLSKHPQGKYIRVVEELIEETGEEYYNYLIREITFVEQHKLWDRGIELCSRFIDIFKNSYHLNEVIELKASLQSNKDYDLLMAHIKRSGSNYWRVRKAYYDFLAKHPNTDKKDAIEKDLSRIAKIINELKKWERVLVYSKNEKNQLAKRIYELENYINYNPSGPYVDPAKKILRRLQTENQTIKQKQIGQQRSREQARIRQEKNRINNERKKIKTMLSQSGKRRYVSNNNGTFTDKKTGLTWCLLDSKAALNTCLDYKSAQKYVKSLKTGGFRDWRLPYSNELAAIYKSEPFFPDNRAKWYWTSEVFIKGYSKTALIVTSKHEKAYKRQQANLNKCGWVRAVRP
;
A
#
# COMPACT_ATOMS: atom_id res chain seq x y z
N MET A 1 -0.50 0.15 6.48
CA MET A 1 -1.70 -0.71 6.54
C MET A 1 -2.97 0.01 6.06
N VAL A 2 -3.61 0.90 6.84
CA VAL A 2 -4.94 1.49 6.56
C VAL A 2 -5.12 2.06 5.14
N LYS A 3 -4.20 2.89 4.62
CA LYS A 3 -4.23 3.40 3.21
C LYS A 3 -4.35 2.29 2.15
N LYS A 4 -3.88 1.07 2.43
CA LYS A 4 -3.88 -0.09 1.53
C LYS A 4 -5.19 -0.89 1.62
N LEU A 5 -5.78 -0.97 2.82
CA LEU A 5 -7.12 -1.56 3.04
C LEU A 5 -8.23 -0.70 2.41
N LEU A 6 -8.17 0.62 2.59
CA LEU A 6 -9.14 1.57 2.03
C LEU A 6 -9.23 1.51 0.48
N LYS A 7 -8.17 1.04 -0.19
CA LYS A 7 -8.02 0.99 -1.66
C LYS A 7 -8.77 -0.17 -2.33
N ASN A 8 -9.32 -1.11 -1.55
CA ASN A 8 -9.98 -2.32 -2.06
C ASN A 8 -11.52 -2.32 -1.92
N LEU A 9 -12.11 -1.20 -1.52
CA LEU A 9 -13.58 -1.03 -1.40
C LEU A 9 -14.20 -0.62 -2.76
N SER A 10 -15.53 -0.66 -2.87
CA SER A 10 -16.34 -0.49 -4.12
C SER A 10 -15.77 0.40 -5.23
N GLN A 11 -15.88 -0.05 -6.49
CA GLN A 11 -15.52 0.74 -7.70
C GLN A 11 -16.35 2.03 -7.89
N ASN A 12 -17.52 2.15 -7.25
CA ASN A 12 -18.29 3.38 -7.15
C ASN A 12 -18.32 3.82 -5.68
N GLU A 13 -17.32 4.59 -5.26
CA GLU A 13 -17.23 5.17 -3.92
C GLU A 13 -18.13 6.41 -3.79
N SER A 14 -18.93 6.53 -2.72
CA SER A 14 -19.59 7.80 -2.39
C SER A 14 -18.60 8.91 -1.99
N GLN A 15 -19.05 10.17 -1.95
CA GLN A 15 -18.19 11.30 -1.58
C GLN A 15 -17.88 11.29 -0.08
N GLU A 16 -18.80 10.73 0.72
CA GLU A 16 -18.76 10.54 2.15
C GLU A 16 -17.66 9.53 2.53
N LEU A 17 -17.63 8.38 1.85
CA LEU A 17 -16.58 7.37 2.01
C LEU A 17 -15.22 7.92 1.55
N ARG A 18 -15.19 8.73 0.50
CA ARG A 18 -13.98 9.45 0.06
C ARG A 18 -13.52 10.52 1.05
N ASN A 19 -14.42 11.25 1.69
CA ASN A 19 -14.08 12.24 2.71
C ASN A 19 -13.54 11.56 4.00
N LEU A 20 -14.08 10.40 4.39
CA LEU A 20 -13.50 9.55 5.45
C LEU A 20 -12.11 8.99 5.08
N LYS A 21 -11.92 8.60 3.82
CA LYS A 21 -10.63 8.16 3.26
C LYS A 21 -9.58 9.27 3.25
N ASN A 22 -9.99 10.52 3.01
CA ASN A 22 -9.12 11.68 2.95
C ASN A 22 -8.81 12.25 4.35
N ASN A 23 -9.77 12.24 5.29
CA ASN A 23 -9.52 12.59 6.69
C ASN A 23 -8.86 11.42 7.47
N ILE A 24 -7.66 11.05 7.02
CA ILE A 24 -6.87 9.94 7.55
C ILE A 24 -6.60 10.12 9.05
N GLY A 25 -6.45 11.36 9.51
CA GLY A 25 -6.20 11.69 10.92
C GLY A 25 -7.33 11.23 11.84
N LEU A 26 -8.56 11.70 11.63
CA LEU A 26 -9.70 11.30 12.48
C LEU A 26 -10.05 9.82 12.30
N THR A 27 -10.05 9.30 11.06
CA THR A 27 -10.34 7.88 10.80
C THR A 27 -9.31 6.95 11.44
N LYS A 28 -8.00 7.29 11.44
CA LYS A 28 -6.96 6.54 12.17
C LYS A 28 -7.15 6.63 13.69
N LYS A 29 -7.49 7.81 14.23
CA LYS A 29 -7.77 7.97 15.68
C LYS A 29 -8.99 7.13 16.12
N PHE A 30 -10.07 7.12 15.33
CA PHE A 30 -11.24 6.26 15.59
C PHE A 30 -10.91 4.76 15.54
N LEU A 31 -10.17 4.30 14.52
CA LEU A 31 -9.75 2.89 14.43
C LEU A 31 -8.82 2.48 15.59
N ASN A 32 -7.95 3.39 16.04
CA ASN A 32 -7.11 3.17 17.23
C ASN A 32 -7.95 3.08 18.51
N LEU A 33 -9.02 3.86 18.65
CA LEU A 33 -9.95 3.80 19.78
C LEU A 33 -10.69 2.45 19.81
N VAL A 34 -11.25 2.02 18.68
CA VAL A 34 -11.88 0.69 18.54
C VAL A 34 -10.90 -0.42 18.92
N ARG A 35 -9.64 -0.35 18.44
CA ARG A 35 -8.58 -1.30 18.79
C ARG A 35 -8.25 -1.29 20.29
N HIS A 36 -8.25 -0.13 20.95
CA HIS A 36 -8.01 -0.03 22.38
C HIS A 36 -9.13 -0.68 23.20
N PHE A 37 -10.41 -0.43 22.86
CA PHE A 37 -11.54 -1.14 23.47
C PHE A 37 -11.44 -2.66 23.29
N ASP A 38 -10.94 -3.14 22.14
CA ASP A 38 -10.68 -4.55 21.88
C ASP A 38 -9.52 -5.20 22.64
N GLN A 39 -8.70 -4.39 23.30
CA GLN A 39 -7.57 -4.81 24.14
C GLN A 39 -7.88 -4.67 25.63
N LEU A 40 -9.01 -4.06 26.01
CA LEU A 40 -9.44 -3.99 27.41
C LEU A 40 -9.93 -5.38 27.89
N PRO A 41 -9.49 -5.86 29.07
CA PRO A 41 -9.96 -7.13 29.63
C PRO A 41 -11.45 -7.07 30.01
N LYS A 42 -12.11 -8.24 30.00
CA LYS A 42 -13.57 -8.40 30.25
C LYS A 42 -14.47 -7.61 29.28
N MET A 43 -14.06 -7.55 28.00
CA MET A 43 -14.85 -7.01 26.89
C MET A 43 -15.40 -8.15 26.02
N GLU A 44 -16.71 -8.38 26.07
CA GLU A 44 -17.39 -9.42 25.29
C GLU A 44 -18.08 -8.82 24.05
N LYS A 45 -17.72 -9.32 22.87
CA LYS A 45 -18.35 -8.87 21.62
C LYS A 45 -19.71 -9.51 21.43
N THR A 46 -20.73 -8.68 21.18
CA THR A 46 -21.97 -9.16 20.55
C THR A 46 -21.70 -9.59 19.10
N PRO A 47 -22.25 -10.72 18.61
CA PRO A 47 -22.08 -11.15 17.22
C PRO A 47 -22.51 -10.06 16.24
N TYR A 48 -21.63 -9.65 15.32
CA TYR A 48 -21.81 -8.44 14.50
C TYR A 48 -23.13 -8.41 13.74
N ASP A 49 -23.59 -9.59 13.30
CA ASP A 49 -24.81 -9.78 12.50
C ASP A 49 -26.09 -9.38 13.26
N ALA A 50 -26.02 -9.27 14.59
CA ALA A 50 -27.07 -8.78 15.48
C ALA A 50 -26.89 -7.30 15.91
N THR A 51 -25.83 -6.63 15.44
CA THR A 51 -25.44 -5.28 15.89
C THR A 51 -25.71 -4.21 14.83
N ARG A 52 -25.86 -2.96 15.27
CA ARG A 52 -25.99 -1.80 14.37
C ARG A 52 -24.73 -0.94 14.32
N SER A 53 -23.99 -0.86 15.42
CA SER A 53 -22.79 -0.02 15.51
C SER A 53 -21.59 -0.69 14.83
N LEU A 54 -20.69 0.11 14.24
CA LEU A 54 -19.43 -0.40 13.65
C LEU A 54 -18.57 -1.14 14.69
N TYR A 55 -18.76 -0.81 15.97
CA TYR A 55 -18.29 -1.57 17.12
C TYR A 55 -19.38 -1.67 18.18
N GLN A 56 -19.59 -2.88 18.70
CA GLN A 56 -20.47 -3.11 19.84
C GLN A 56 -19.91 -4.25 20.73
N ALA A 57 -19.75 -3.97 22.02
CA ALA A 57 -19.25 -4.93 23.01
C ALA A 57 -19.74 -4.58 24.42
N VAL A 58 -19.83 -5.58 25.30
CA VAL A 58 -20.20 -5.41 26.71
C VAL A 58 -18.94 -5.44 27.57
N SER A 59 -18.68 -4.38 28.32
CA SER A 59 -17.66 -4.39 29.39
C SER A 59 -18.30 -4.96 30.65
N LYS A 60 -17.69 -6.01 31.23
CA LYS A 60 -18.19 -6.66 32.46
C LYS A 60 -17.37 -6.26 33.69
N GLY A 61 -18.06 -5.84 34.74
CA GLY A 61 -17.47 -5.48 36.04
C GLY A 61 -16.50 -4.31 35.97
N ARG A 62 -16.84 -3.27 35.19
CA ARG A 62 -15.97 -2.09 34.98
C ARG A 62 -16.70 -0.79 35.33
N ASP A 63 -16.03 0.08 36.08
CA ASP A 63 -16.46 1.45 36.35
C ASP A 63 -16.64 2.24 35.04
N ILE A 64 -17.83 2.82 34.86
CA ILE A 64 -18.21 3.61 33.69
C ILE A 64 -17.32 4.85 33.52
N SER A 65 -16.83 5.43 34.61
CA SER A 65 -15.94 6.60 34.63
C SER A 65 -14.62 6.33 33.91
N ARG A 66 -14.12 5.08 33.96
CA ARG A 66 -12.93 4.67 33.20
C ARG A 66 -13.21 4.59 31.70
N LEU A 67 -14.42 4.20 31.30
CA LEU A 67 -14.83 4.18 29.89
C LEU A 67 -15.10 5.60 29.34
N VAL A 68 -15.66 6.49 30.17
CA VAL A 68 -15.86 7.91 29.85
C VAL A 68 -14.51 8.55 29.50
N LYS A 69 -13.50 8.46 30.39
CA LYS A 69 -12.16 9.02 30.14
C LYS A 69 -11.51 8.51 28.85
N VAL A 70 -11.70 7.23 28.52
CA VAL A 70 -11.21 6.64 27.26
C VAL A 70 -11.91 7.22 26.02
N LEU A 71 -13.20 7.54 26.10
CA LEU A 71 -13.94 8.18 25.01
C LEU A 71 -13.59 9.67 24.87
N GLU A 72 -13.39 10.38 25.97
CA GLU A 72 -13.09 11.82 25.98
C GLU A 72 -11.82 12.17 25.20
N ILE A 73 -10.81 11.30 25.20
CA ILE A 73 -9.56 11.43 24.42
C ILE A 73 -9.80 11.63 22.91
N PHE A 74 -10.89 11.07 22.36
CA PHE A 74 -11.25 11.24 20.95
C PHE A 74 -12.43 12.19 20.74
N TYR A 75 -13.50 12.01 21.52
CA TYR A 75 -14.75 12.73 21.35
C TYR A 75 -14.77 14.12 21.98
N GLY A 76 -13.98 14.36 23.04
CA GLY A 76 -14.23 15.42 24.00
C GLY A 76 -15.34 15.03 25.01
N PRO A 77 -15.76 15.97 25.88
CA PRO A 77 -16.74 15.69 26.94
C PRO A 77 -18.10 15.20 26.40
N PRO A 78 -18.87 14.44 27.19
CA PRO A 78 -20.15 13.87 26.75
C PRO A 78 -21.16 14.97 26.39
N ARG A 79 -21.68 14.90 25.15
CA ARG A 79 -22.74 15.79 24.65
C ARG A 79 -24.09 15.55 25.33
N LYS A 80 -24.27 14.37 25.93
CA LYS A 80 -25.32 14.11 26.93
C LYS A 80 -24.76 13.22 28.04
N ALA A 81 -24.72 13.75 29.26
CA ALA A 81 -24.30 13.08 30.48
C ALA A 81 -25.47 12.26 31.10
N PRO A 82 -25.23 11.31 32.01
CA PRO A 82 -26.30 10.64 32.76
C PRO A 82 -27.07 11.63 33.63
N GLY A 83 -28.34 11.32 33.91
CA GLY A 83 -29.22 12.14 34.76
C GLY A 83 -29.64 13.50 34.17
N LYS A 84 -29.20 13.83 32.94
CA LYS A 84 -29.61 15.04 32.23
C LYS A 84 -30.45 14.70 31.01
N SER A 85 -31.63 15.30 30.87
CA SER A 85 -32.53 15.07 29.75
C SER A 85 -31.91 15.52 28.41
N MET A 86 -32.32 14.89 27.30
CA MET A 86 -31.69 15.11 25.98
C MET A 86 -31.89 16.56 25.48
N PRO A 87 -30.81 17.33 25.21
CA PRO A 87 -30.89 18.67 24.65
C PRO A 87 -31.67 18.72 23.34
N LEU A 88 -32.51 19.74 23.14
CA LEU A 88 -33.48 19.81 22.03
C LEU A 88 -32.80 19.67 20.66
N SER A 89 -31.67 20.35 20.46
CA SER A 89 -30.85 20.30 19.23
C SER A 89 -30.27 18.91 18.93
N LEU A 90 -30.03 18.07 19.94
CA LEU A 90 -29.52 16.72 19.75
C LEU A 90 -30.62 15.70 19.42
N ARG A 91 -31.89 15.96 19.78
CA ARG A 91 -33.02 15.04 19.52
C ARG A 91 -33.20 14.70 18.04
N PHE A 92 -32.82 15.63 17.15
CA PHE A 92 -32.90 15.47 15.70
C PHE A 92 -31.60 14.94 15.05
N ASN A 93 -30.54 14.70 15.83
CA ASN A 93 -29.28 14.18 15.27
C ASN A 93 -29.47 12.74 14.75
N PRO A 94 -28.96 12.38 13.55
CA PRO A 94 -29.10 11.04 12.98
C PRO A 94 -28.66 9.90 13.89
N SER A 95 -27.66 10.11 14.75
CA SER A 95 -27.18 9.10 15.71
C SER A 95 -28.25 8.65 16.69
N ILE A 96 -29.15 9.53 17.13
CA ILE A 96 -30.25 9.20 18.05
C ILE A 96 -31.24 8.23 17.39
N LYS A 97 -31.65 8.53 16.14
CA LYS A 97 -32.52 7.66 15.35
C LYS A 97 -31.87 6.31 15.06
N TYR A 98 -30.54 6.29 14.88
CA TYR A 98 -29.76 5.07 14.63
C TYR A 98 -29.69 4.15 15.86
N LEU A 99 -29.41 4.74 17.03
CA LEU A 99 -29.34 4.08 18.34
C LEU A 99 -30.71 3.69 18.92
N ARG A 100 -31.82 4.09 18.26
CA ARG A 100 -33.22 3.94 18.72
C ARG A 100 -33.54 4.74 20.00
N GLY A 101 -33.01 5.96 20.09
CA GLY A 101 -33.11 6.79 21.28
C GLY A 101 -31.96 6.55 22.25
N ILE A 102 -31.87 7.39 23.28
CA ILE A 102 -30.88 7.30 24.36
C ILE A 102 -31.59 7.70 25.65
N ARG A 103 -31.54 6.81 26.66
CA ARG A 103 -32.24 6.98 27.94
C ARG A 103 -31.47 7.88 28.91
N GLU A 104 -32.08 8.25 30.03
CA GLU A 104 -31.50 9.23 30.96
C GLU A 104 -30.25 8.73 31.70
N GLU A 105 -30.09 7.42 31.92
CA GLU A 105 -28.91 6.78 32.51
C GLU A 105 -27.71 6.65 31.55
N GLN A 106 -27.91 6.88 30.24
CA GLN A 106 -26.94 6.56 29.19
C GLN A 106 -26.09 7.77 28.78
N TYR A 107 -24.84 7.55 28.39
CA TYR A 107 -23.97 8.62 27.86
C TYR A 107 -24.08 8.73 26.33
N LEU A 108 -23.93 9.95 25.79
CA LEU A 108 -23.68 10.20 24.36
C LEU A 108 -22.45 11.08 24.16
N PHE A 109 -21.60 10.67 23.23
CA PHE A 109 -20.45 11.39 22.72
C PHE A 109 -20.58 11.57 21.20
N LEU A 110 -20.25 12.75 20.69
CA LEU A 110 -20.30 13.07 19.25
C LEU A 110 -19.05 13.86 18.85
N LYS A 111 -18.36 13.41 17.79
CA LYS A 111 -17.28 14.14 17.12
C LYS A 111 -17.67 14.40 15.68
N GLU A 112 -17.72 15.67 15.32
CA GLU A 112 -18.10 16.11 13.97
C GLU A 112 -17.00 15.82 12.94
N ALA A 113 -17.43 15.55 11.72
CA ALA A 113 -16.60 15.32 10.54
C ALA A 113 -17.30 15.93 9.32
N LYS A 114 -16.54 16.16 8.24
CA LYS A 114 -16.96 16.97 7.07
C LYS A 114 -18.28 16.57 6.41
N GLU A 115 -18.74 15.33 6.55
CA GLU A 115 -20.02 14.84 6.02
C GLU A 115 -20.78 13.94 7.02
N GLY A 116 -20.63 14.16 8.33
CA GLY A 116 -21.30 13.33 9.34
C GLY A 116 -20.66 13.37 10.72
N PHE A 117 -21.01 12.40 11.57
CA PHE A 117 -20.57 12.34 12.96
C PHE A 117 -20.01 10.96 13.29
N PHE A 118 -18.83 10.93 13.92
CA PHE A 118 -18.49 9.81 14.77
C PHE A 118 -19.33 9.91 16.05
N TYR A 119 -19.89 8.79 16.51
CA TYR A 119 -20.67 8.71 17.74
C TYR A 119 -20.12 7.62 18.66
N ALA A 120 -20.30 7.80 19.97
CA ALA A 120 -20.19 6.74 20.95
C ALA A 120 -21.28 6.86 22.02
N ALA A 121 -21.73 5.72 22.54
CA ALA A 121 -22.67 5.66 23.65
C ALA A 121 -22.27 4.57 24.66
N LEU A 122 -22.53 4.85 25.94
CA LEU A 122 -22.35 3.89 27.05
C LEU A 122 -23.72 3.60 27.67
N TRP A 123 -24.12 2.34 27.65
CA TRP A 123 -25.42 1.85 28.13
C TRP A 123 -25.20 0.94 29.35
N PRO A 124 -25.29 1.46 30.60
CA PRO A 124 -25.22 0.63 31.80
C PRO A 124 -26.44 -0.29 31.93
N TRP A 125 -26.24 -1.53 32.40
CA TRP A 125 -27.30 -2.53 32.50
C TRP A 125 -28.02 -2.45 33.85
N GLN A 126 -29.29 -2.04 33.85
CA GLN A 126 -30.10 -1.90 35.08
C GLN A 126 -30.20 -3.19 35.92
N LYS A 127 -30.20 -4.38 35.30
CA LYS A 127 -30.31 -5.68 35.99
C LYS A 127 -28.98 -6.33 36.39
N THR A 128 -27.83 -5.81 35.95
CA THR A 128 -26.50 -6.33 36.33
C THR A 128 -25.51 -5.20 36.46
N ALA A 129 -25.30 -4.73 37.69
CA ALA A 129 -24.39 -3.63 37.99
C ALA A 129 -22.97 -3.91 37.45
N GLY A 130 -22.34 -2.88 36.88
CA GLY A 130 -21.00 -2.98 36.29
C GLY A 130 -20.94 -3.60 34.88
N ASN A 131 -22.06 -4.07 34.32
CA ASN A 131 -22.16 -4.40 32.89
C ASN A 131 -22.56 -3.16 32.07
N ILE A 132 -21.79 -2.86 31.02
CA ILE A 132 -21.98 -1.66 30.20
C ILE A 132 -21.82 -2.03 28.73
N THR A 133 -22.87 -1.85 27.91
CA THR A 133 -22.71 -1.95 26.45
C THR A 133 -22.07 -0.67 25.92
N VAL A 134 -20.96 -0.84 25.21
CA VAL A 134 -20.25 0.20 24.47
C VAL A 134 -20.68 0.13 23.01
N HIS A 135 -21.17 1.25 22.48
CA HIS A 135 -21.46 1.43 21.05
C HIS A 135 -20.49 2.48 20.49
N LEU A 136 -19.75 2.15 19.42
CA LEU A 136 -18.96 3.13 18.65
C LEU A 136 -19.32 3.05 17.18
N GLY A 137 -19.40 4.19 16.49
CA GLY A 137 -19.67 4.20 15.06
C GLY A 137 -19.46 5.53 14.38
N TYR A 138 -19.76 5.53 13.07
CA TYR A 138 -19.90 6.72 12.25
C TYR A 138 -21.32 6.75 11.69
N ILE A 139 -21.87 7.95 11.43
CA ILE A 139 -23.12 8.13 10.70
C ILE A 139 -23.06 9.37 9.80
N SER A 140 -23.63 9.23 8.61
CA SER A 140 -23.90 10.31 7.66
C SER A 140 -25.30 10.12 7.09
N SER A 141 -26.04 11.20 6.88
CA SER A 141 -27.36 11.17 6.23
C SER A 141 -27.30 10.91 4.72
N LYS A 142 -26.11 11.01 4.11
CA LYS A 142 -25.87 10.85 2.65
C LYS A 142 -25.24 9.51 2.27
N MET A 143 -24.67 8.77 3.22
CA MET A 143 -23.91 7.55 2.95
C MET A 143 -24.82 6.37 2.55
N SER A 144 -24.44 5.62 1.51
CA SER A 144 -25.21 4.46 1.07
C SER A 144 -25.06 3.26 2.01
N LYS A 145 -26.06 2.36 2.01
CA LYS A 145 -26.00 1.09 2.77
C LYS A 145 -24.77 0.25 2.39
N ASN A 146 -24.36 0.27 1.12
CA ASN A 146 -23.21 -0.49 0.64
C ASN A 146 -21.88 0.12 1.13
N ASP A 147 -21.74 1.45 1.12
CA ASP A 147 -20.57 2.12 1.70
C ASP A 147 -20.46 1.87 3.21
N TYR A 148 -21.60 1.82 3.91
CA TYR A 148 -21.64 1.49 5.34
C TYR A 148 -21.14 0.06 5.59
N THR A 149 -21.62 -0.91 4.80
CA THR A 149 -21.13 -2.31 4.87
C THR A 149 -19.64 -2.41 4.52
N ASP A 150 -19.13 -1.60 3.59
CA ASP A 150 -17.70 -1.55 3.24
C ASP A 150 -16.84 -0.88 4.33
N LEU A 151 -17.37 0.13 5.04
CA LEU A 151 -16.75 0.71 6.23
C LEU A 151 -16.72 -0.27 7.41
N GLU A 152 -17.82 -1.00 7.62
CA GLU A 152 -17.94 -2.05 8.64
C GLU A 152 -16.95 -3.20 8.40
N LYS A 153 -16.84 -3.68 7.15
CA LYS A 153 -15.78 -4.63 6.75
C LYS A 153 -14.39 -4.10 7.09
N LEU A 154 -14.11 -2.82 6.82
CA LEU A 154 -12.78 -2.26 7.08
C LEU A 154 -12.45 -2.19 8.58
N VAL A 155 -13.43 -1.87 9.43
CA VAL A 155 -13.27 -1.96 10.90
C VAL A 155 -12.99 -3.41 11.31
N LYS A 156 -13.76 -4.38 10.80
CA LYS A 156 -13.54 -5.83 11.05
C LYS A 156 -12.14 -6.27 10.60
N THR A 157 -11.73 -6.01 9.36
CA THR A 157 -10.43 -6.42 8.81
C THR A 157 -9.26 -5.78 9.54
N ASN A 158 -9.33 -4.49 9.90
CA ASN A 158 -8.23 -3.82 10.60
C ASN A 158 -8.09 -4.25 12.08
N VAL A 159 -9.10 -4.94 12.64
CA VAL A 159 -9.05 -5.61 13.95
C VAL A 159 -8.58 -7.07 13.83
N LEU A 160 -9.15 -7.83 12.88
CA LEU A 160 -8.81 -9.23 12.64
C LEU A 160 -7.34 -9.39 12.23
N ASN A 161 -6.83 -8.51 11.37
CA ASN A 161 -5.44 -8.52 10.92
C ASN A 161 -4.41 -8.18 12.00
N GLU A 162 -4.80 -7.78 13.23
CA GLU A 162 -3.87 -7.69 14.37
C GLU A 162 -4.07 -8.85 15.35
N LYS A 163 -5.28 -9.42 15.49
CA LYS A 163 -5.51 -10.63 16.31
C LYS A 163 -4.87 -11.89 15.71
N VAL A 164 -4.97 -12.08 14.39
CA VAL A 164 -4.30 -13.19 13.68
C VAL A 164 -2.78 -13.08 13.83
N PHE A 165 -2.22 -11.87 13.78
CA PHE A 165 -0.77 -11.68 13.81
C PHE A 165 -0.19 -11.67 15.22
N LYS A 166 -0.87 -11.11 16.22
CA LYS A 166 -0.41 -11.19 17.63
C LYS A 166 -0.56 -12.58 18.24
N ALA A 167 -1.41 -13.44 17.67
CA ALA A 167 -1.42 -14.87 18.00
C ALA A 167 -0.18 -15.64 17.51
N PHE A 168 0.73 -15.00 16.75
CA PHE A 168 2.03 -15.55 16.36
C PHE A 168 3.24 -14.90 17.07
N ASP A 169 3.02 -13.90 17.93
CA ASP A 169 4.04 -12.91 18.32
C ASP A 169 4.37 -12.96 19.84
N ALA A 170 4.11 -14.11 20.47
CA ALA A 170 4.07 -14.26 21.92
C ALA A 170 4.75 -15.55 22.45
N ASP A 171 5.95 -15.89 21.95
CA ASP A 171 7.12 -16.00 22.84
C ASP A 171 8.47 -16.04 22.07
N ASN A 172 9.58 -16.08 22.81
CA ASN A 172 10.92 -15.78 22.33
C ASN A 172 11.61 -16.84 21.43
N LYS A 173 12.33 -16.31 20.42
CA LYS A 173 13.46 -16.91 19.67
C LYS A 173 13.18 -18.16 18.80
N SER A 174 13.41 -17.98 17.50
CA SER A 174 13.76 -19.03 16.53
C SER A 174 12.72 -20.11 16.19
N ARG A 175 11.50 -19.70 15.81
CA ARG A 175 10.69 -20.34 14.74
C ARG A 175 9.55 -19.42 14.30
N ILE A 176 9.11 -19.57 13.06
CA ILE A 176 7.78 -19.11 12.62
C ILE A 176 6.76 -20.22 12.99
N TYR A 177 5.47 -19.89 13.04
CA TYR A 177 4.27 -20.75 13.06
C TYR A 177 3.76 -21.30 14.40
N GLY A 178 2.47 -21.03 14.62
CA GLY A 178 1.50 -21.99 15.19
C GLY A 178 0.55 -22.61 14.15
N ILE A 179 0.71 -22.33 12.84
CA ILE A 179 -0.19 -22.79 11.76
C ILE A 179 0.63 -23.28 10.56
N SER A 180 0.35 -24.48 10.05
CA SER A 180 1.04 -25.04 8.87
C SER A 180 0.64 -24.36 7.56
N LEU A 181 1.50 -24.43 6.53
CA LEU A 181 1.22 -23.89 5.20
C LEU A 181 -0.11 -24.40 4.62
N ALA A 182 -0.43 -25.68 4.82
CA ALA A 182 -1.71 -26.27 4.42
C ALA A 182 -2.92 -25.62 5.12
N SER A 183 -2.80 -25.31 6.41
CA SER A 183 -3.87 -24.64 7.17
C SER A 183 -3.98 -23.15 6.83
N PHE A 184 -2.87 -22.46 6.57
CA PHE A 184 -2.90 -21.09 6.03
C PHE A 184 -3.62 -21.04 4.68
N LEU A 185 -3.35 -22.00 3.78
CA LEU A 185 -4.01 -22.07 2.47
C LEU A 185 -5.52 -22.35 2.61
N LYS A 186 -5.94 -23.23 3.54
CA LYS A 186 -7.36 -23.47 3.85
C LYS A 186 -8.06 -22.20 4.36
N MET A 187 -7.42 -21.45 5.25
CA MET A 187 -7.90 -20.13 5.71
C MET A 187 -8.02 -19.13 4.56
N ALA A 188 -6.97 -19.03 3.72
CA ALA A 188 -6.97 -18.15 2.56
C ALA A 188 -8.07 -18.48 1.55
N ALA A 189 -8.39 -19.76 1.36
CA ALA A 189 -9.51 -20.21 0.53
C ALA A 189 -10.87 -19.78 1.11
N PHE A 190 -11.07 -19.97 2.41
CA PHE A 190 -12.32 -19.59 3.09
C PHE A 190 -12.56 -18.07 3.07
N GLU A 191 -11.54 -17.28 3.41
CA GLU A 191 -11.61 -15.81 3.44
C GLU A 191 -11.41 -15.13 2.07
N LYS A 192 -11.21 -15.92 0.99
CA LYS A 192 -11.01 -15.47 -0.39
C LYS A 192 -9.83 -14.50 -0.56
N ILE A 193 -8.74 -14.75 0.19
CA ILE A 193 -7.53 -13.92 0.22
C ILE A 193 -6.81 -13.94 -1.14
N SER A 194 -6.17 -12.83 -1.51
CA SER A 194 -5.31 -12.74 -2.70
C SER A 194 -3.94 -12.20 -2.30
N CYS A 195 -2.89 -13.01 -2.44
CA CYS A 195 -1.53 -12.68 -2.04
C CYS A 195 -0.50 -13.55 -2.78
N ASN A 196 0.75 -13.13 -2.80
CA ASN A 196 1.88 -13.95 -3.22
C ASN A 196 2.64 -14.41 -1.97
N LEU A 197 2.98 -15.69 -1.92
CA LEU A 197 3.83 -16.29 -0.88
C LEU A 197 5.18 -16.64 -1.50
N GLU A 198 6.28 -16.38 -0.78
CA GLU A 198 7.57 -17.00 -1.02
C GLU A 198 7.88 -17.96 0.12
N ILE A 199 8.29 -19.19 -0.22
CA ILE A 199 8.43 -20.32 0.68
C ILE A 199 9.88 -20.80 0.58
N LYS A 200 10.59 -20.91 1.71
CA LYS A 200 12.02 -21.24 1.75
C LYS A 200 12.28 -22.36 2.75
N THR A 201 13.14 -23.32 2.41
CA THR A 201 13.79 -24.21 3.38
C THR A 201 15.26 -23.82 3.52
N ARG A 202 16.08 -24.62 4.20
CA ARG A 202 17.55 -24.42 4.24
C ARG A 202 18.23 -24.56 2.87
N SER A 203 17.58 -25.17 1.87
CA SER A 203 18.21 -25.49 0.57
C SER A 203 17.31 -25.35 -0.67
N LYS A 204 16.01 -25.09 -0.50
CA LYS A 204 15.04 -24.89 -1.60
C LYS A 204 14.26 -23.59 -1.39
N ALA A 205 13.87 -22.93 -2.49
CA ALA A 205 13.01 -21.75 -2.46
C ALA A 205 11.99 -21.80 -3.60
N GLY A 206 10.74 -21.42 -3.31
CA GLY A 206 9.62 -21.44 -4.25
C GLY A 206 8.59 -20.37 -3.95
N ARG A 207 7.60 -20.22 -4.82
CA ARG A 207 6.53 -19.21 -4.72
C ARG A 207 5.15 -19.82 -5.01
N LEU A 208 4.14 -19.36 -4.28
CA LEU A 208 2.73 -19.71 -4.47
C LEU A 208 1.93 -18.42 -4.72
N PHE A 209 1.02 -18.44 -5.71
CA PHE A 209 0.25 -17.29 -6.15
C PHE A 209 -1.24 -17.52 -5.87
N LEU A 210 -1.83 -16.74 -4.96
CA LEU A 210 -3.22 -16.89 -4.51
C LEU A 210 -4.11 -15.75 -5.03
N ARG A 211 -5.31 -16.08 -5.52
CA ARG A 211 -6.29 -15.10 -6.00
C ARG A 211 -7.71 -15.55 -5.64
N LYS A 212 -8.44 -14.69 -4.92
CA LYS A 212 -9.78 -14.96 -4.37
C LYS A 212 -9.86 -16.27 -3.56
N GLY A 213 -8.75 -16.68 -2.94
CA GLY A 213 -8.62 -17.93 -2.19
C GLY A 213 -8.16 -19.14 -3.01
N GLU A 214 -8.17 -19.06 -4.34
CA GLU A 214 -7.66 -20.12 -5.22
C GLU A 214 -6.14 -20.03 -5.38
N LEU A 215 -5.45 -21.17 -5.34
CA LEU A 215 -4.04 -21.28 -5.73
C LEU A 215 -3.96 -21.35 -7.26
N ILE A 216 -3.55 -20.24 -7.90
CA ILE A 216 -3.64 -20.08 -9.36
C ILE A 216 -2.36 -20.43 -10.11
N ALA A 217 -1.19 -20.33 -9.47
CA ALA A 217 0.11 -20.70 -10.01
C ALA A 217 1.12 -20.99 -8.88
N ALA A 218 2.23 -21.65 -9.22
CA ALA A 218 3.35 -21.94 -8.33
C ALA A 218 4.67 -22.03 -9.11
N GLU A 219 5.82 -21.78 -8.48
CA GLU A 219 7.14 -21.79 -9.13
C GLU A 219 8.22 -22.26 -8.15
N THR A 220 9.05 -23.25 -8.51
CA THR A 220 10.21 -23.67 -7.70
C THR A 220 11.29 -24.30 -8.59
N GLY A 221 12.53 -23.80 -8.51
CA GLY A 221 13.62 -24.22 -9.40
C GLY A 221 13.22 -24.16 -10.88
N ARG A 222 13.20 -25.32 -11.55
CA ARG A 222 12.73 -25.48 -12.95
C ARG A 222 11.23 -25.83 -13.06
N LEU A 223 10.56 -26.18 -11.96
CA LEU A 223 9.15 -26.58 -11.94
C LEU A 223 8.21 -25.36 -11.94
N LYS A 224 7.05 -25.52 -12.58
CA LYS A 224 5.97 -24.51 -12.64
C LYS A 224 4.59 -25.12 -12.39
N SER A 225 3.67 -24.27 -11.98
CA SER A 225 2.24 -24.51 -11.75
C SER A 225 1.96 -25.82 -11.00
N LYS A 226 1.28 -26.84 -11.55
CA LYS A 226 0.88 -28.03 -10.76
C LYS A 226 2.05 -28.71 -10.04
N SER A 227 3.10 -29.08 -10.77
CA SER A 227 4.25 -29.80 -10.20
C SER A 227 5.02 -28.96 -9.18
N ALA A 228 5.07 -27.64 -9.37
CA ALA A 228 5.66 -26.73 -8.38
C ALA A 228 4.82 -26.60 -7.11
N ALA A 229 3.48 -26.60 -7.23
CA ALA A 229 2.60 -26.58 -6.07
C ALA A 229 2.78 -27.85 -5.24
N TYR A 230 2.78 -29.02 -5.87
CA TYR A 230 3.00 -30.29 -5.17
C TYR A 230 4.36 -30.37 -4.47
N GLU A 231 5.43 -29.95 -5.15
CA GLU A 231 6.79 -29.90 -4.59
C GLU A 231 6.88 -28.95 -3.39
N ILE A 232 6.38 -27.71 -3.49
CA ILE A 232 6.41 -26.74 -2.38
C ILE A 232 5.58 -27.22 -1.18
N LEU A 233 4.48 -27.93 -1.42
CA LEU A 233 3.57 -28.41 -0.37
C LEU A 233 4.00 -29.72 0.30
N SER A 234 5.00 -30.43 -0.25
CA SER A 234 5.63 -31.59 0.41
C SER A 234 6.77 -31.19 1.36
N TRP A 235 7.27 -29.95 1.29
CA TRP A 235 8.41 -29.47 2.06
C TRP A 235 8.12 -29.28 3.56
N GLU A 236 9.01 -29.82 4.39
CA GLU A 236 9.00 -29.63 5.84
C GLU A 236 9.90 -28.46 6.28
N ASN A 237 9.62 -27.89 7.47
CA ASN A 237 10.39 -26.81 8.08
C ASN A 237 10.59 -25.57 7.17
N THR A 238 9.56 -25.24 6.38
CA THR A 238 9.52 -24.10 5.45
C THR A 238 9.26 -22.78 6.16
N SER A 239 10.02 -21.72 5.92
CA SER A 239 9.61 -20.33 6.24
C SER A 239 8.76 -19.75 5.10
N VAL A 240 7.83 -18.84 5.43
CA VAL A 240 6.86 -18.23 4.50
C VAL A 240 6.88 -16.71 4.65
N GLU A 241 7.14 -16.02 3.55
CA GLU A 241 7.13 -14.57 3.44
C GLU A 241 6.02 -14.10 2.50
N LEU A 242 5.24 -13.11 2.93
CA LEU A 242 4.22 -12.46 2.09
C LEU A 242 4.86 -11.40 1.19
N LYS A 243 4.70 -11.56 -0.13
CA LYS A 243 5.20 -10.61 -1.14
C LYS A 243 4.07 -9.92 -1.90
N GLU A 244 4.40 -8.81 -2.56
CA GLU A 244 3.43 -7.99 -3.29
C GLU A 244 2.81 -8.75 -4.47
N VAL A 245 1.58 -8.37 -4.84
CA VAL A 245 0.79 -9.04 -5.89
C VAL A 245 1.10 -8.43 -7.26
N ASP A 246 2.10 -9.00 -7.93
CA ASP A 246 2.33 -8.73 -9.36
C ASP A 246 1.18 -9.22 -10.24
N GLY A 247 0.93 -8.47 -11.31
CA GLY A 247 -0.32 -8.58 -12.08
C GLY A 247 -0.37 -9.71 -13.12
N LYS A 248 -1.60 -10.14 -13.42
CA LYS A 248 -2.00 -10.87 -14.64
C LYS A 248 -1.52 -12.33 -14.85
N LYS A 249 -1.08 -13.07 -13.84
CA LYS A 249 -1.05 -14.56 -13.99
C LYS A 249 -2.47 -15.10 -14.23
N LYS A 250 -2.60 -16.08 -15.14
CA LYS A 250 -3.86 -16.82 -15.38
C LYS A 250 -4.07 -17.84 -14.24
N ASN A 251 -5.20 -18.55 -14.23
CA ASN A 251 -5.24 -19.80 -13.46
C ASN A 251 -4.62 -20.89 -14.34
N GLU A 252 -3.48 -21.42 -13.90
CA GLU A 252 -2.68 -22.43 -14.58
C GLU A 252 -2.70 -23.77 -13.84
N ILE A 253 -3.25 -23.78 -12.62
CA ILE A 253 -3.42 -24.97 -11.79
C ILE A 253 -4.82 -25.57 -11.99
N ASN A 254 -5.88 -24.76 -12.06
CA ASN A 254 -7.24 -25.18 -12.42
C ASN A 254 -7.72 -26.47 -11.71
N GLN A 255 -7.52 -26.54 -10.39
CA GLN A 255 -7.75 -27.74 -9.57
C GLN A 255 -8.11 -27.32 -8.13
N GLY A 256 -8.84 -28.15 -7.39
CA GLY A 256 -9.30 -27.81 -6.04
C GLY A 256 -8.18 -27.81 -5.01
N LEU A 257 -8.17 -26.86 -4.07
CA LEU A 257 -7.11 -26.78 -3.04
C LEU A 257 -6.99 -28.06 -2.19
N LEU A 258 -8.11 -28.69 -1.82
CA LEU A 258 -8.09 -29.95 -1.06
C LEU A 258 -7.42 -31.09 -1.85
N GLU A 259 -7.68 -31.15 -3.15
CA GLU A 259 -7.13 -32.13 -4.09
C GLU A 259 -5.60 -31.96 -4.22
N ILE A 260 -5.15 -30.71 -4.39
CA ILE A 260 -3.72 -30.35 -4.45
C ILE A 260 -2.99 -30.72 -3.15
N LEU A 261 -3.64 -30.50 -1.99
CA LEU A 261 -3.08 -30.87 -0.69
C LEU A 261 -3.02 -32.40 -0.49
N VAL A 262 -4.01 -33.15 -0.97
CA VAL A 262 -3.98 -34.62 -0.94
C VAL A 262 -2.87 -35.17 -1.83
N GLU A 263 -2.69 -34.65 -3.05
CA GLU A 263 -1.66 -35.15 -3.96
C GLU A 263 -0.24 -34.85 -3.48
N ALA A 264 -0.01 -33.67 -2.88
CA ALA A 264 1.25 -33.34 -2.21
C ALA A 264 1.55 -34.28 -1.02
N LEU A 265 0.52 -34.69 -0.26
CA LEU A 265 0.67 -35.65 0.84
C LEU A 265 0.96 -37.08 0.34
N LYS A 266 0.37 -37.51 -0.77
CA LYS A 266 0.74 -38.79 -1.43
C LYS A 266 2.21 -38.79 -1.86
N LEU A 267 2.65 -37.74 -2.57
CA LEU A 267 4.03 -37.60 -3.03
C LEU A 267 5.04 -37.61 -1.87
N ARG A 268 4.66 -37.07 -0.70
CA ARG A 268 5.46 -37.19 0.53
C ARG A 268 5.57 -38.63 1.03
N SER A 269 4.50 -39.43 0.95
CA SER A 269 4.52 -40.85 1.37
C SER A 269 5.31 -41.77 0.43
N THR A 270 5.31 -41.49 -0.88
CA THR A 270 6.11 -42.26 -1.86
C THR A 270 7.61 -41.93 -1.79
N GLY A 271 7.97 -40.70 -1.39
CA GLY A 271 9.37 -40.28 -1.23
C GLY A 271 10.06 -40.83 0.03
N SER A 272 9.32 -41.42 0.97
CA SER A 272 9.85 -41.91 2.27
C SER A 272 10.23 -43.40 2.31
N GLY A 273 10.32 -44.07 1.16
CA GLY A 273 10.66 -45.51 1.08
C GLY A 273 12.16 -45.82 1.21
N GLU A 274 13.04 -45.04 0.57
CA GLU A 274 14.47 -45.36 0.43
C GLU A 274 15.37 -44.43 1.27
N ARG A 275 15.66 -44.86 2.51
CA ARG A 275 16.92 -44.65 3.29
C ARG A 275 16.69 -44.85 4.79
N ARG A 276 16.51 -46.11 5.20
CA ARG A 276 16.61 -46.55 6.61
C ARG A 276 17.22 -47.94 6.72
N THR A 277 18.55 -47.99 6.78
CA THR A 277 19.30 -49.19 7.18
C THR A 277 20.46 -48.78 8.10
N ILE A 278 20.61 -49.54 9.21
CA ILE A 278 21.76 -49.55 10.15
C ILE A 278 21.93 -48.28 11.02
N GLY A 279 22.17 -48.44 12.34
CA GLY A 279 22.40 -47.28 13.24
C GLY A 279 22.13 -47.41 14.76
N ARG A 280 22.00 -48.61 15.34
CA ARG A 280 22.01 -48.88 16.80
C ARG A 280 22.82 -50.18 17.04
N ALA A 281 23.57 -50.37 18.11
CA ALA A 281 24.05 -49.48 19.19
C ALA A 281 25.33 -50.11 19.81
N GLY A 282 26.14 -49.36 20.57
CA GLY A 282 27.39 -49.87 21.17
C GLY A 282 27.81 -49.12 22.45
N ARG A 283 28.50 -49.82 23.37
CA ARG A 283 28.83 -49.39 24.74
C ARG A 283 30.32 -49.00 24.90
N THR A 284 30.55 -48.12 25.90
CA THR A 284 31.70 -48.04 26.84
C THR A 284 33.16 -47.80 26.39
N SER A 285 33.82 -46.95 27.20
CA SER A 285 35.24 -46.97 27.66
C SER A 285 36.40 -46.82 26.65
N GLY A 286 37.28 -45.84 26.90
CA GLY A 286 38.59 -45.69 26.24
C GLY A 286 39.26 -44.31 26.42
N GLU A 287 40.05 -44.18 27.49
CA GLU A 287 41.25 -43.32 27.67
C GLU A 287 41.29 -41.78 27.37
N LYS A 288 42.37 -41.17 27.91
CA LYS A 288 42.86 -39.77 27.86
C LYS A 288 44.24 -39.77 27.15
N PRO A 289 44.95 -38.63 26.88
CA PRO A 289 44.67 -37.22 27.20
C PRO A 289 44.32 -36.44 25.90
N SER A 290 44.79 -35.24 25.50
CA SER A 290 45.68 -34.16 26.00
C SER A 290 45.37 -32.87 25.19
N ASP A 291 45.65 -31.64 25.64
CA ASP A 291 46.00 -31.15 26.99
C ASP A 291 45.44 -29.71 27.20
N GLU A 292 45.85 -29.03 28.28
CA GLU A 292 45.78 -27.58 28.52
C GLU A 292 45.56 -26.64 27.29
N LYS A 293 44.84 -25.52 27.39
CA LYS A 293 45.06 -24.47 28.43
C LYS A 293 43.90 -23.46 28.58
N TYR A 294 43.89 -22.80 29.74
CA TYR A 294 43.15 -21.57 30.11
C TYR A 294 41.60 -21.54 30.08
N ARG A 295 41.01 -21.59 31.28
CA ARG A 295 40.09 -20.53 31.69
C ARG A 295 40.03 -20.31 33.21
N LYS A 296 40.22 -19.03 33.59
CA LYS A 296 39.74 -18.31 34.80
C LYS A 296 39.60 -19.07 36.13
N LEU A 297 40.21 -18.49 37.18
CA LEU A 297 39.59 -18.40 38.50
C LEU A 297 39.65 -16.95 39.01
N LEU A 298 38.55 -16.51 39.61
CA LEU A 298 38.47 -15.31 40.45
C LEU A 298 37.32 -15.54 41.45
N GLY A 299 37.62 -15.46 42.75
CA GLY A 299 36.64 -15.24 43.82
C GLY A 299 35.63 -16.35 44.14
N SER A 300 35.89 -17.11 45.20
CA SER A 300 35.05 -17.11 46.41
C SER A 300 35.72 -17.88 47.55
N ALA A 301 35.45 -17.51 48.80
CA ALA A 301 36.16 -18.01 49.98
C ALA A 301 35.20 -18.53 51.05
N LYS A 302 35.66 -19.46 51.91
CA LYS A 302 35.59 -19.30 53.38
C LYS A 302 36.20 -20.43 54.24
N VAL A 303 36.64 -20.04 55.44
CA VAL A 303 36.59 -20.77 56.74
C VAL A 303 37.65 -21.87 57.05
N ARG A 304 38.66 -21.47 57.86
CA ARG A 304 38.93 -21.83 59.28
C ARG A 304 39.12 -23.31 59.68
N ASP A 305 40.24 -23.64 60.35
CA ASP A 305 40.26 -24.04 61.79
C ASP A 305 41.69 -24.09 62.41
N MET A 306 41.86 -24.60 63.66
CA MET A 306 42.80 -24.01 64.65
C MET A 306 43.46 -24.99 65.67
N LYS A 307 44.77 -24.77 65.95
CA LYS A 307 45.60 -25.16 67.14
C LYS A 307 45.91 -26.65 67.48
N ARG A 308 47.20 -26.92 67.76
CA ARG A 308 47.84 -27.55 68.98
C ARG A 308 49.36 -27.71 68.69
N PHE A 309 50.34 -27.28 69.50
CA PHE A 309 50.79 -27.65 70.86
C PHE A 309 51.46 -29.05 71.02
N LEU A 310 52.68 -29.04 71.58
CA LEU A 310 53.59 -30.17 71.96
C LEU A 310 53.05 -30.94 73.22
N PRO A 311 53.64 -32.05 73.79
CA PRO A 311 55.04 -32.06 74.32
C PRO A 311 55.81 -33.42 74.65
N VAL A 312 57.10 -33.29 75.06
CA VAL A 312 58.04 -34.11 75.94
C VAL A 312 58.58 -35.56 75.67
N PHE A 313 59.78 -35.77 76.29
CA PHE A 313 60.48 -36.97 76.85
C PHE A 313 61.16 -37.98 75.88
N VAL A 314 62.31 -38.67 76.12
CA VAL A 314 63.51 -38.67 77.02
C VAL A 314 64.18 -40.08 76.91
N THR A 315 65.48 -40.38 77.14
CA THR A 315 66.69 -39.59 77.53
C THR A 315 67.93 -40.03 76.68
N VAL A 316 69.16 -40.48 77.07
CA VAL A 316 69.83 -40.93 78.32
C VAL A 316 71.33 -40.53 78.36
N LEU A 317 72.04 -40.89 79.43
CA LEU A 317 73.46 -40.62 79.79
C LEU A 317 74.49 -41.49 79.02
N GLY A 318 75.81 -41.28 79.08
CA GLY A 318 76.68 -40.35 79.83
C GLY A 318 78.10 -40.34 79.20
N VAL A 319 79.20 -39.82 79.76
CA VAL A 319 79.60 -39.33 81.11
C VAL A 319 80.63 -38.19 80.87
N ILE A 320 80.31 -36.92 81.17
CA ILE A 320 80.63 -36.17 82.41
C ILE A 320 82.12 -35.76 82.59
N PHE A 321 82.36 -34.43 82.57
CA PHE A 321 83.47 -33.64 83.19
C PHE A 321 84.92 -34.02 82.79
N VAL A 322 85.79 -33.08 82.36
CA VAL A 322 86.45 -32.13 83.29
C VAL A 322 86.80 -30.76 82.69
N VAL A 323 86.84 -30.57 81.36
CA VAL A 323 87.44 -29.38 80.71
C VAL A 323 86.58 -28.09 80.76
N GLY A 324 85.55 -28.05 81.60
CA GLY A 324 84.57 -26.94 81.67
C GLY A 324 85.11 -25.60 82.20
N ALA A 325 86.24 -25.59 82.90
CA ALA A 325 86.74 -24.40 83.58
C ALA A 325 87.68 -23.49 82.74
N ILE A 326 88.32 -24.01 81.70
CA ILE A 326 89.36 -23.28 80.94
C ILE A 326 88.78 -22.66 79.65
N SER A 327 87.84 -23.34 78.98
CA SER A 327 87.18 -22.81 77.77
C SER A 327 86.33 -21.56 78.04
N PHE A 328 85.75 -21.45 79.24
CA PHE A 328 84.89 -20.33 79.62
C PHE A 328 85.65 -18.98 79.70
N VAL A 329 86.90 -18.98 80.18
CA VAL A 329 87.71 -17.75 80.28
C VAL A 329 88.13 -17.26 78.88
N TYR A 330 88.51 -18.19 77.99
CA TYR A 330 88.96 -17.87 76.63
C TYR A 330 87.83 -17.26 75.77
N THR A 331 86.59 -17.73 75.97
CA THR A 331 85.42 -17.31 75.17
C THR A 331 84.67 -16.10 75.73
N ARG A 332 84.67 -15.86 77.04
CA ARG A 332 83.86 -14.78 77.67
C ARG A 332 84.61 -13.53 78.13
N VAL A 333 85.95 -13.52 78.15
CA VAL A 333 86.71 -12.39 78.73
C VAL A 333 87.68 -11.72 77.75
N LEU A 334 88.30 -12.44 76.82
CA LEU A 334 89.28 -11.86 75.87
C LEU A 334 88.62 -11.26 74.63
N ILE A 335 87.59 -11.90 74.07
CA ILE A 335 86.85 -11.42 72.89
C ILE A 335 86.18 -10.04 73.10
N PRO A 336 85.39 -9.78 74.16
CA PRO A 336 84.60 -8.54 74.27
C PRO A 336 85.41 -7.25 74.49
N ARG A 337 86.74 -7.31 74.61
CA ARG A 337 87.61 -6.12 74.63
C ARG A 337 88.25 -5.79 73.27
N GLN A 338 88.21 -6.71 72.31
CA GLN A 338 88.75 -6.47 70.98
C GLN A 338 87.67 -5.84 70.08
N ILE A 339 86.47 -6.43 70.04
CA ILE A 339 85.38 -5.98 69.15
C ILE A 339 84.80 -4.61 69.56
N GLN A 340 84.93 -4.19 70.82
CA GLN A 340 84.48 -2.85 71.23
C GLN A 340 85.34 -1.73 70.61
N GLY A 341 86.66 -1.93 70.51
CA GLY A 341 87.55 -1.01 69.81
C GLY A 341 87.37 -1.05 68.28
N GLU A 342 86.97 -2.20 67.73
CA GLU A 342 86.62 -2.33 66.31
C GLU A 342 85.33 -1.56 65.97
N TYR A 343 84.34 -1.50 66.88
CA TYR A 343 83.14 -0.67 66.68
C TYR A 343 83.42 0.85 66.77
N ASP A 344 84.27 1.29 67.71
CA ASP A 344 84.65 2.70 67.80
C ASP A 344 85.49 3.14 66.57
N ALA A 345 86.37 2.26 66.06
CA ALA A 345 87.10 2.49 64.81
C ALA A 345 86.20 2.43 63.56
N LEU A 346 85.17 1.58 63.56
CA LEU A 346 84.14 1.53 62.53
C LEU A 346 83.36 2.84 62.49
N LEU A 347 82.99 3.41 63.64
CA LEU A 347 82.34 4.72 63.71
C LEU A 347 83.25 5.83 63.16
N GLU A 348 84.55 5.84 63.47
CA GLU A 348 85.47 6.83 62.87
C GLU A 348 85.59 6.66 61.35
N LEU A 349 85.61 5.43 60.83
CA LEU A 349 85.61 5.14 59.40
C LEU A 349 84.30 5.59 58.72
N VAL A 350 83.15 5.36 59.38
CA VAL A 350 81.81 5.75 58.94
C VAL A 350 81.62 7.26 59.02
N GLU A 351 82.21 7.98 59.98
CA GLU A 351 82.16 9.44 59.97
C GLU A 351 83.02 10.04 58.84
N ARG A 352 84.15 9.40 58.50
CA ARG A 352 85.09 9.84 57.45
C ARG A 352 84.66 9.60 55.99
N SER A 353 83.67 8.77 55.69
CA SER A 353 83.21 8.56 54.30
C SER A 353 82.38 9.73 53.76
N ASP A 354 82.36 9.95 52.45
CA ASP A 354 81.75 11.16 51.86
C ASP A 354 80.23 11.01 51.61
N SER A 355 79.73 9.80 51.31
CA SER A 355 78.30 9.54 51.04
C SER A 355 77.58 8.86 52.20
N LEU A 356 76.23 8.95 52.26
CA LEU A 356 75.42 8.23 53.26
C LEU A 356 75.31 6.73 52.91
N GLU A 357 75.38 6.42 51.62
CA GLU A 357 75.28 5.09 51.05
C GLU A 357 76.50 4.24 51.42
N GLU A 358 77.71 4.80 51.38
CA GLU A 358 78.92 4.15 51.91
C GLU A 358 78.81 3.91 53.41
N LYS A 359 78.21 4.84 54.18
CA LYS A 359 77.98 4.66 55.63
C LYS A 359 77.05 3.47 55.90
N GLU A 360 76.00 3.30 55.10
CA GLU A 360 75.14 2.12 55.20
C GLU A 360 75.88 0.83 54.85
N ILE A 361 76.64 0.82 53.74
CA ILE A 361 77.39 -0.36 53.27
C ILE A 361 78.42 -0.81 54.31
N ILE A 362 79.22 0.11 54.86
CA ILE A 362 80.25 -0.20 55.87
C ILE A 362 79.61 -0.80 57.14
N LEU A 363 78.48 -0.27 57.60
CA LEU A 363 77.76 -0.80 58.76
C LEU A 363 77.07 -2.15 58.46
N GLN A 364 76.55 -2.35 57.24
CA GLN A 364 75.99 -3.64 56.80
C GLN A 364 77.07 -4.72 56.68
N GLU A 365 78.22 -4.41 56.09
CA GLU A 365 79.34 -5.35 55.96
C GLU A 365 79.89 -5.75 57.34
N PHE A 366 79.92 -4.83 58.30
CA PHE A 366 80.24 -5.12 59.70
C PHE A 366 79.26 -6.11 60.35
N ILE A 367 77.94 -5.91 60.20
CA ILE A 367 76.93 -6.85 60.72
C ILE A 367 77.08 -8.24 60.09
N ASN A 368 77.18 -8.30 58.75
CA ASN A 368 77.26 -9.57 58.03
C ASN A 368 78.56 -10.34 58.33
N SER A 369 79.65 -9.64 58.64
CA SER A 369 80.94 -10.25 59.00
C SER A 369 81.03 -10.68 60.47
N ASN A 370 80.21 -10.11 61.37
CA ASN A 370 80.31 -10.31 62.83
C ASN A 370 78.98 -10.78 63.47
N PRO A 371 78.39 -11.92 63.06
CA PRO A 371 77.08 -12.38 63.54
C PRO A 371 77.03 -12.81 65.02
N GLU A 372 78.16 -12.88 65.74
CA GLU A 372 78.21 -13.11 67.20
C GLU A 372 78.33 -11.81 68.03
N TYR A 373 78.26 -10.62 67.39
CA TYR A 373 78.32 -9.34 68.09
C TYR A 373 77.11 -9.15 69.02
N GLY A 374 77.36 -8.87 70.31
CA GLY A 374 76.33 -8.86 71.35
C GLY A 374 75.46 -7.59 71.45
N ASP A 375 75.63 -6.62 70.55
CA ASP A 375 75.06 -5.26 70.64
C ASP A 375 74.55 -4.77 69.26
N THR A 376 74.07 -5.69 68.40
CA THR A 376 73.64 -5.37 67.02
C THR A 376 72.56 -4.31 66.97
N GLU A 377 71.69 -4.23 67.98
CA GLU A 377 70.62 -3.23 68.10
C GLU A 377 71.13 -1.78 67.92
N LYS A 378 72.36 -1.45 68.35
CA LYS A 378 72.94 -0.12 68.13
C LYS A 378 73.34 0.11 66.68
N VAL A 379 73.94 -0.90 66.05
CA VAL A 379 74.35 -0.86 64.64
C VAL A 379 73.12 -0.79 63.74
N GLU A 380 72.10 -1.60 64.03
CA GLU A 380 70.80 -1.62 63.35
C GLU A 380 70.05 -0.28 63.48
N ASN A 381 70.02 0.31 64.68
CA ASN A 381 69.45 1.65 64.87
C ASN A 381 70.26 2.72 64.12
N LYS A 382 71.60 2.63 64.05
CA LYS A 382 72.39 3.62 63.30
C LYS A 382 72.24 3.49 61.78
N ILE A 383 72.16 2.25 61.28
CA ILE A 383 71.76 1.95 59.90
C ILE A 383 70.37 2.51 59.60
N LYS A 384 69.43 2.43 60.55
CA LYS A 384 68.10 3.01 60.39
C LYS A 384 68.15 4.54 60.33
N GLU A 385 68.88 5.22 61.22
CA GLU A 385 69.07 6.68 61.15
C GLU A 385 69.64 7.13 59.78
N ILE A 386 70.59 6.36 59.24
CA ILE A 386 71.20 6.61 57.93
C ILE A 386 70.19 6.35 56.80
N ARG A 387 69.41 5.26 56.84
CA ARG A 387 68.34 4.97 55.87
C ARG A 387 67.25 6.02 55.87
N ASP A 388 66.80 6.46 57.06
CA ASP A 388 65.81 7.53 57.22
C ASP A 388 66.34 8.88 56.68
N ALA A 389 67.66 9.10 56.70
CA ALA A 389 68.34 10.25 56.10
C ALA A 389 68.49 10.14 54.57
N ILE A 390 68.83 8.96 54.03
CA ILE A 390 68.89 8.69 52.59
C ILE A 390 67.48 8.83 51.98
N GLU A 391 66.46 8.21 52.59
CA GLU A 391 65.06 8.36 52.13
C GLU A 391 64.66 9.85 52.11
N LYS A 392 65.01 10.62 53.15
CA LYS A 392 64.75 12.07 53.20
C LYS A 392 65.47 12.85 52.10
N GLN A 393 66.70 12.47 51.74
CA GLN A 393 67.45 13.08 50.65
C GLN A 393 66.79 12.78 49.29
N ASP A 394 66.50 11.52 49.01
CA ASP A 394 65.79 11.08 47.81
C ASP A 394 64.40 11.72 47.67
N PHE A 395 63.67 11.90 48.77
CA PHE A 395 62.39 12.59 48.80
C PHE A 395 62.53 14.05 48.35
N GLN A 396 63.60 14.74 48.73
CA GLN A 396 63.89 16.10 48.25
C GLN A 396 64.36 16.10 46.79
N ILE A 397 65.12 15.10 46.35
CA ILE A 397 65.52 14.96 44.93
C ILE A 397 64.27 14.78 44.06
N ALA A 398 63.41 13.82 44.37
CA ALA A 398 62.18 13.55 43.61
C ALA A 398 61.24 14.77 43.54
N LEU A 399 61.08 15.52 44.64
CA LEU A 399 60.33 16.78 44.63
C LEU A 399 60.99 17.84 43.73
N ASN A 400 62.30 18.01 43.82
CA ASN A 400 63.02 19.02 43.03
C ASN A 400 63.07 18.68 41.54
N GLU A 401 63.18 17.41 41.16
CA GLU A 401 63.08 16.95 39.77
C GLU A 401 61.70 17.30 39.20
N VAL A 402 60.61 16.93 39.89
CA VAL A 402 59.23 17.22 39.45
C VAL A 402 58.92 18.72 39.41
N ASN A 403 59.46 19.50 40.35
CA ASN A 403 59.31 20.97 40.36
C ASN A 403 60.05 21.66 39.21
N ASN A 404 61.10 21.04 38.64
CA ASN A 404 61.90 21.58 37.54
C ASN A 404 61.41 21.14 36.15
N LEU A 405 60.40 20.26 36.05
CA LEU A 405 59.83 19.82 34.77
C LEU A 405 59.09 20.96 34.06
N THR A 406 59.18 21.01 32.73
CA THR A 406 58.31 21.82 31.89
C THR A 406 56.88 21.29 31.93
N ILE A 407 55.88 22.16 32.14
CA ILE A 407 54.49 21.74 32.26
C ILE A 407 53.83 21.67 30.87
N ASP A 408 54.18 20.62 30.15
CA ASP A 408 53.77 20.33 28.78
C ASP A 408 52.83 19.10 28.70
N SER A 409 52.86 18.32 27.61
CA SER A 409 52.04 17.10 27.46
C SER A 409 52.57 15.92 28.27
N ASP A 410 53.86 15.92 28.59
CA ASP A 410 54.58 14.73 29.05
C ASP A 410 54.83 14.82 30.57
N TYR A 411 54.70 16.02 31.16
CA TYR A 411 54.73 16.29 32.61
C TYR A 411 53.95 15.26 33.44
N GLU A 412 52.70 14.93 33.10
CA GLU A 412 51.89 13.98 33.87
C GLU A 412 52.50 12.58 33.90
N VAL A 413 53.16 12.17 32.83
CA VAL A 413 53.83 10.87 32.71
C VAL A 413 55.15 10.90 33.50
N ILE A 414 56.00 11.90 33.24
CA ILE A 414 57.34 12.00 33.83
C ILE A 414 57.24 12.23 35.36
N ALA A 415 56.35 13.11 35.81
CA ALA A 415 56.16 13.37 37.24
C ALA A 415 55.61 12.15 37.99
N ARG A 416 54.73 11.36 37.37
CA ARG A 416 54.29 10.08 37.94
C ARG A 416 55.38 9.03 37.91
N ASP A 417 56.24 9.00 36.91
CA ASP A 417 57.33 8.01 36.81
C ASP A 417 58.38 8.25 37.91
N ILE A 418 58.81 9.49 38.11
CA ILE A 418 59.71 9.90 39.21
C ILE A 418 59.12 9.50 40.58
N TYR A 419 57.88 9.90 40.85
CA TYR A 419 57.22 9.57 42.11
C TYR A 419 56.92 8.07 42.27
N SER A 420 56.69 7.33 41.18
CA SER A 420 56.51 5.87 41.23
C SER A 420 57.84 5.14 41.45
N GLY A 421 58.94 5.62 40.85
CA GLY A 421 60.29 5.13 41.10
C GLY A 421 60.70 5.27 42.56
N TYR A 422 60.37 6.42 43.18
CA TYR A 422 60.52 6.61 44.63
C TYR A 422 59.73 5.56 45.43
N LEU A 423 58.44 5.35 45.12
CA LEU A 423 57.59 4.38 45.83
C LEU A 423 58.05 2.91 45.61
N ILE A 424 58.73 2.61 44.50
CA ILE A 424 59.36 1.31 44.24
C ILE A 424 60.65 1.15 45.05
N LYS A 425 61.42 2.23 45.26
CA LYS A 425 62.64 2.22 46.09
C LYS A 425 62.33 2.15 47.60
N TYR A 426 61.23 2.77 48.04
CA TYR A 426 60.84 2.87 49.46
C TYR A 426 59.41 2.37 49.76
N PRO A 427 59.11 1.06 49.58
CA PRO A 427 57.82 0.50 49.95
C PRO A 427 57.67 0.44 51.49
N ASN A 428 56.67 1.13 52.03
CA ASN A 428 56.47 1.45 53.45
C ASN A 428 57.46 2.50 54.02
N GLY A 429 57.98 3.39 53.17
CA GLY A 429 58.86 4.50 53.57
C GLY A 429 58.15 5.62 54.35
N VAL A 430 58.92 6.41 55.09
CA VAL A 430 58.46 7.52 55.96
C VAL A 430 57.71 8.61 55.18
N TYR A 431 58.00 8.80 53.89
CA TYR A 431 57.36 9.81 53.04
C TYR A 431 56.35 9.24 52.03
N GLU A 432 56.05 7.93 52.08
CA GLU A 432 55.16 7.25 51.12
C GLU A 432 53.82 7.97 50.95
N ASP A 433 53.13 8.32 52.04
CA ASP A 433 51.81 8.96 51.95
C ASP A 433 51.87 10.40 51.41
N LYS A 434 52.99 11.12 51.59
CA LYS A 434 53.20 12.46 51.02
C LYS A 434 53.48 12.39 49.51
N ILE A 435 54.15 11.34 49.05
CA ILE A 435 54.33 11.10 47.62
C ILE A 435 53.01 10.68 46.97
N LYS A 436 52.18 9.85 47.64
CA LYS A 436 50.80 9.58 47.17
C LYS A 436 49.94 10.85 47.08
N GLU A 437 50.03 11.74 48.08
CA GLU A 437 49.37 13.04 48.07
C GLU A 437 49.81 13.88 46.85
N LYS A 438 51.12 13.97 46.58
CA LYS A 438 51.65 14.68 45.41
C LYS A 438 51.26 14.04 44.06
N ILE A 439 51.19 12.70 43.98
CA ILE A 439 50.65 12.00 42.79
C ILE A 439 49.16 12.35 42.58
N ALA A 440 48.40 12.54 43.66
CA ALA A 440 46.97 12.89 43.61
C ALA A 440 46.71 14.37 43.26
N GLU A 441 47.67 15.27 43.47
CA GLU A 441 47.59 16.68 43.06
C GLU A 441 47.74 16.88 41.53
N ILE A 442 48.62 16.09 40.89
CA ILE A 442 48.98 16.25 39.45
C ILE A 442 47.75 16.41 38.52
N PRO A 443 46.68 15.58 38.59
CA PRO A 443 45.53 15.72 37.70
C PRO A 443 44.87 17.10 37.76
N SER A 444 44.77 17.71 38.95
CA SER A 444 44.13 19.01 39.12
C SER A 444 44.96 20.17 38.56
N LEU A 445 46.28 20.01 38.46
CA LEU A 445 47.17 21.00 37.86
C LEU A 445 47.08 20.95 36.32
N ILE A 446 47.07 19.75 35.74
CA ILE A 446 46.91 19.55 34.29
C ILE A 446 45.52 20.00 33.82
N ASP A 447 44.47 19.73 34.59
CA ASP A 447 43.11 20.21 34.36
C ASP A 447 43.03 21.74 34.30
N GLU A 448 43.59 22.46 35.28
CA GLU A 448 43.58 23.93 35.31
C GLU A 448 44.40 24.54 34.16
N ILE A 449 45.51 23.90 33.76
CA ILE A 449 46.35 24.35 32.65
C ILE A 449 45.70 24.08 31.28
N ASP A 450 45.05 22.93 31.08
CA ASP A 450 44.33 22.64 29.85
C ASP A 450 43.06 23.49 29.73
N TYR A 451 42.35 23.74 30.83
CA TYR A 451 41.25 24.70 30.86
C TYR A 451 41.71 26.11 30.48
N LYS A 452 42.86 26.58 30.99
CA LYS A 452 43.42 27.89 30.64
C LYS A 452 43.69 28.05 29.14
N LYS A 453 44.18 26.99 28.45
CA LYS A 453 44.40 27.00 27.00
C LYS A 453 43.11 27.24 26.20
N LEU A 454 41.94 26.87 26.72
CA LEU A 454 40.64 27.12 26.06
C LEU A 454 40.32 28.61 25.91
N THR A 455 40.90 29.47 26.76
CA THR A 455 40.70 30.94 26.68
C THR A 455 41.37 31.56 25.44
N GLU A 456 42.46 30.95 24.95
CA GLU A 456 43.13 31.35 23.71
C GLU A 456 42.32 30.91 22.48
N VAL A 457 41.72 29.71 22.54
CA VAL A 457 40.87 29.17 21.46
C VAL A 457 39.53 29.92 21.36
N ALA A 458 39.07 30.60 22.41
CA ALA A 458 37.81 31.36 22.43
C ALA A 458 37.69 32.44 21.33
N GLN A 459 38.81 32.92 20.78
CA GLN A 459 38.83 33.88 19.65
C GLN A 459 38.77 33.22 18.26
N SER A 460 38.77 31.88 18.18
CA SER A 460 38.70 31.13 16.93
C SER A 460 37.28 30.95 16.41
N ASP A 461 37.14 30.39 15.20
CA ASP A 461 35.84 30.03 14.65
C ASP A 461 35.11 28.96 15.49
N PHE A 462 33.77 28.96 15.36
CA PHE A 462 32.89 28.09 16.14
C PHE A 462 33.22 26.59 16.06
N GLY A 463 33.84 26.11 14.97
CA GLY A 463 34.26 24.72 14.86
C GLY A 463 35.39 24.42 15.84
N LYS A 464 36.50 25.17 15.72
CA LYS A 464 37.68 25.01 16.57
C LYS A 464 37.39 25.19 18.06
N ARG A 465 36.48 26.13 18.41
CA ARG A 465 36.01 26.31 19.80
C ARG A 465 35.40 25.02 20.34
N ILE A 466 34.41 24.44 19.66
CA ILE A 466 33.77 23.21 20.12
C ILE A 466 34.69 22.00 20.06
N ASP A 467 35.54 21.86 19.03
CA ASP A 467 36.50 20.76 18.94
C ASP A 467 37.47 20.78 20.15
N ALA A 468 37.94 21.95 20.58
CA ALA A 468 38.77 22.10 21.78
C ALA A 468 38.01 21.82 23.09
N TYR A 469 36.76 22.31 23.22
CA TYR A 469 35.92 22.07 24.40
C TYR A 469 35.58 20.58 24.56
N LEU A 470 35.21 19.89 23.47
CA LEU A 470 34.96 18.45 23.46
C LEU A 470 36.23 17.64 23.73
N TYR A 471 37.39 18.08 23.22
CA TYR A 471 38.68 17.45 23.54
C TYR A 471 39.00 17.56 25.03
N TYR A 472 38.86 18.75 25.64
CA TYR A 472 39.01 18.95 27.08
C TYR A 472 38.08 18.02 27.89
N LEU A 473 36.78 17.97 27.56
CA LEU A 473 35.83 17.10 28.26
C LEU A 473 36.14 15.60 28.10
N SER A 474 36.77 15.21 26.99
CA SER A 474 37.23 13.83 26.78
C SER A 474 38.50 13.47 27.56
N LYS A 475 39.38 14.46 27.82
CA LYS A 475 40.63 14.29 28.59
C LYS A 475 40.38 14.37 30.10
N HIS A 476 39.47 15.24 30.54
CA HIS A 476 39.21 15.56 31.95
C HIS A 476 37.77 15.19 32.38
N PRO A 477 37.35 13.90 32.30
CA PRO A 477 35.97 13.47 32.58
C PRO A 477 35.58 13.52 34.08
N GLN A 478 36.49 13.94 34.97
CA GLN A 478 36.22 14.28 36.37
C GLN A 478 36.86 15.63 36.77
N GLY A 479 37.20 16.48 35.80
CA GLY A 479 37.83 17.79 36.02
C GLY A 479 36.93 18.81 36.72
N LYS A 480 37.59 19.78 37.35
CA LYS A 480 37.03 20.92 38.09
C LYS A 480 36.19 21.84 37.21
N TYR A 481 36.54 21.98 35.92
CA TYR A 481 35.92 22.95 35.00
C TYR A 481 34.91 22.35 34.02
N ILE A 482 34.54 21.06 34.15
CA ILE A 482 33.56 20.38 33.27
C ILE A 482 32.33 21.26 33.00
N ARG A 483 31.65 21.72 34.05
CA ARG A 483 30.42 22.52 33.91
C ARG A 483 30.62 23.83 33.16
N VAL A 484 31.75 24.50 33.38
CA VAL A 484 32.08 25.77 32.71
C VAL A 484 32.34 25.52 31.22
N VAL A 485 32.92 24.38 30.87
CA VAL A 485 33.13 23.99 29.46
C VAL A 485 31.84 23.46 28.81
N GLU A 486 30.93 22.83 29.56
CA GLU A 486 29.56 22.53 29.13
C GLU A 486 28.78 23.83 28.85
N GLU A 487 28.82 24.81 29.75
CA GLU A 487 28.22 26.15 29.59
C GLU A 487 28.79 26.87 28.34
N LEU A 488 30.12 26.86 28.14
CA LEU A 488 30.76 27.42 26.94
C LEU A 488 30.34 26.71 25.64
N ILE A 489 30.03 25.40 25.67
CA ILE A 489 29.48 24.68 24.51
C ILE A 489 28.06 25.15 24.21
N GLU A 490 27.23 25.40 25.23
CA GLU A 490 25.87 25.92 25.06
C GLU A 490 25.89 27.36 24.52
N GLU A 491 26.65 28.28 25.13
CA GLU A 491 26.80 29.67 24.65
C GLU A 491 27.29 29.74 23.20
N THR A 492 28.29 28.94 22.84
CA THR A 492 28.82 28.87 21.47
C THR A 492 27.79 28.28 20.48
N GLY A 493 26.87 27.45 20.97
CA GLY A 493 25.71 26.96 20.22
C GLY A 493 24.71 28.08 19.92
N GLU A 494 24.45 28.96 20.88
CA GLU A 494 23.57 30.11 20.71
C GLU A 494 24.13 31.13 19.72
N GLU A 495 25.43 31.43 19.78
CA GLU A 495 26.10 32.27 18.80
C GLU A 495 25.96 31.68 17.38
N TYR A 496 26.15 30.36 17.22
CA TYR A 496 25.98 29.70 15.93
C TYR A 496 24.52 29.70 15.47
N TYR A 497 23.55 29.47 16.34
CA TYR A 497 22.13 29.48 15.98
C TYR A 497 21.67 30.86 15.50
N ASN A 498 22.07 31.92 16.21
CA ASN A 498 21.77 33.29 15.81
C ASN A 498 22.44 33.67 14.47
N TYR A 499 23.66 33.21 14.22
CA TYR A 499 24.32 33.29 12.92
C TYR A 499 23.53 32.53 11.83
N LEU A 500 23.14 31.29 12.10
CA LEU A 500 22.40 30.41 11.19
C LEU A 500 21.07 31.04 10.74
N ILE A 501 20.23 31.52 11.67
CA ILE A 501 18.92 32.10 11.33
C ILE A 501 19.07 33.35 10.43
N ARG A 502 20.09 34.18 10.68
CA ARG A 502 20.42 35.33 9.82
C ARG A 502 20.84 34.89 8.41
N GLU A 503 21.71 33.88 8.31
CA GLU A 503 22.15 33.32 7.03
C GLU A 503 21.03 32.62 6.25
N ILE A 504 20.14 31.91 6.93
CA ILE A 504 19.00 31.24 6.28
C ILE A 504 18.07 32.25 5.62
N THR A 505 17.84 33.42 6.23
CA THR A 505 17.07 34.51 5.63
C THR A 505 17.63 34.94 4.26
N PHE A 506 18.96 35.02 4.13
CA PHE A 506 19.64 35.29 2.85
C PHE A 506 19.55 34.10 1.88
N VAL A 507 19.72 32.87 2.38
CA VAL A 507 19.61 31.63 1.58
C VAL A 507 18.22 31.49 0.94
N GLU A 508 17.13 31.78 1.66
CA GLU A 508 15.78 31.68 1.12
C GLU A 508 15.51 32.73 0.02
N GLN A 509 15.96 33.97 0.23
CA GLN A 509 15.82 35.06 -0.76
C GLN A 509 16.58 34.76 -2.06
N HIS A 510 17.81 34.27 -1.94
CA HIS A 510 18.70 33.99 -3.09
C HIS A 510 18.62 32.54 -3.61
N LYS A 511 17.75 31.69 -3.05
CA LYS A 511 17.58 30.26 -3.39
C LYS A 511 18.86 29.43 -3.27
N LEU A 512 19.76 29.79 -2.37
CA LEU A 512 21.06 29.14 -2.17
C LEU A 512 20.94 27.88 -1.28
N TRP A 513 19.97 27.03 -1.58
CA TRP A 513 19.46 25.99 -0.67
C TRP A 513 20.55 25.07 -0.09
N ASP A 514 21.56 24.72 -0.88
CA ASP A 514 22.68 23.88 -0.45
C ASP A 514 23.51 24.50 0.69
N ARG A 515 23.80 25.81 0.64
CA ARG A 515 24.50 26.54 1.72
C ARG A 515 23.72 26.46 3.03
N GLY A 516 22.40 26.65 2.98
CA GLY A 516 21.55 26.55 4.17
C GLY A 516 21.50 25.13 4.73
N ILE A 517 21.38 24.11 3.86
CA ILE A 517 21.39 22.70 4.27
C ILE A 517 22.74 22.32 4.88
N GLU A 518 23.86 22.83 4.36
CA GLU A 518 25.21 22.63 4.92
C GLU A 518 25.35 23.25 6.31
N LEU A 519 24.98 24.53 6.48
CA LEU A 519 25.04 25.21 7.78
C LEU A 519 24.16 24.51 8.83
N CYS A 520 22.93 24.12 8.49
CA CYS A 520 22.09 23.32 9.39
C CYS A 520 22.71 21.94 9.69
N SER A 521 23.44 21.33 8.74
CA SER A 521 24.12 20.05 8.97
C SER A 521 25.24 20.19 9.99
N ARG A 522 26.13 21.18 9.80
CA ARG A 522 27.21 21.47 10.74
C ARG A 522 26.68 21.71 12.15
N PHE A 523 25.59 22.46 12.31
CA PHE A 523 24.98 22.65 13.63
C PHE A 523 24.51 21.31 14.24
N ILE A 524 23.80 20.47 13.49
CA ILE A 524 23.30 19.16 13.97
C ILE A 524 24.42 18.20 14.34
N ASP A 525 25.51 18.20 13.56
CA ASP A 525 26.65 17.31 13.77
C ASP A 525 27.52 17.74 14.97
N ILE A 526 27.54 19.04 15.29
CA ILE A 526 28.31 19.62 16.40
C ILE A 526 27.46 19.66 17.69
N PHE A 527 26.31 20.35 17.69
CA PHE A 527 25.52 20.70 18.87
C PHE A 527 24.43 19.68 19.22
N LYS A 528 24.84 18.41 19.38
CA LYS A 528 23.92 17.26 19.56
C LYS A 528 23.02 17.31 20.81
N ASN A 529 23.30 18.21 21.76
CA ASN A 529 22.52 18.40 22.98
C ASN A 529 21.79 19.76 23.05
N SER A 530 22.00 20.67 22.09
CA SER A 530 21.38 22.02 22.12
C SER A 530 19.85 21.95 22.06
N TYR A 531 19.18 22.84 22.78
CA TYR A 531 17.72 22.93 22.77
C TYR A 531 17.15 23.30 21.38
N HIS A 532 17.92 24.03 20.57
CA HIS A 532 17.60 24.36 19.18
C HIS A 532 17.75 23.19 18.20
N LEU A 533 18.31 22.03 18.60
CA LEU A 533 18.59 20.90 17.69
C LEU A 533 17.36 20.47 16.87
N ASN A 534 16.19 20.36 17.50
CA ASN A 534 14.96 19.97 16.80
C ASN A 534 14.51 21.01 15.78
N GLU A 535 14.64 22.30 16.10
CA GLU A 535 14.28 23.41 15.21
C GLU A 535 15.19 23.42 13.97
N VAL A 536 16.50 23.20 14.15
CA VAL A 536 17.46 23.15 13.04
C VAL A 536 17.28 21.88 12.19
N ILE A 537 16.85 20.76 12.77
CA ILE A 537 16.42 19.56 12.02
C ILE A 537 15.18 19.86 11.15
N GLU A 538 14.16 20.52 11.69
CA GLU A 538 12.97 20.90 10.92
C GLU A 538 13.29 21.96 9.86
N LEU A 539 14.18 22.91 10.15
CA LEU A 539 14.66 23.92 9.21
C LEU A 539 15.42 23.29 8.04
N LYS A 540 16.34 22.37 8.32
CA LYS A 540 17.04 21.56 7.30
C LYS A 540 16.07 20.79 6.40
N ALA A 541 15.02 20.21 6.99
CA ALA A 541 13.97 19.52 6.24
C ALA A 541 13.14 20.47 5.37
N SER A 542 12.83 21.68 5.86
CA SER A 542 12.14 22.74 5.12
C SER A 542 12.95 23.20 3.90
N LEU A 543 14.24 23.51 4.09
CA LEU A 543 15.17 23.91 3.03
C LEU A 543 15.32 22.81 1.95
N GLN A 544 15.41 21.54 2.37
CA GLN A 544 15.44 20.40 1.45
C GLN A 544 14.12 20.21 0.68
N SER A 545 12.97 20.51 1.30
CA SER A 545 11.66 20.55 0.63
C SER A 545 11.60 21.70 -0.39
N ASN A 546 12.07 22.90 -0.06
CA ASN A 546 12.11 24.05 -0.95
C ASN A 546 13.02 23.80 -2.16
N LYS A 547 14.22 23.23 -1.96
CA LYS A 547 15.13 22.80 -3.02
C LYS A 547 14.47 21.82 -4.00
N ASP A 548 13.84 20.77 -3.47
CA ASP A 548 13.14 19.78 -4.29
C ASP A 548 11.91 20.36 -5.01
N TYR A 549 11.28 21.40 -4.44
CA TYR A 549 10.15 22.08 -5.07
C TYR A 549 10.57 22.93 -6.28
N ASP A 550 11.70 23.65 -6.20
CA ASP A 550 12.25 24.35 -7.38
C ASP A 550 12.60 23.36 -8.51
N LEU A 551 13.22 22.21 -8.17
CA LEU A 551 13.53 21.14 -9.12
C LEU A 551 12.26 20.52 -9.73
N LEU A 552 11.21 20.32 -8.93
CA LEU A 552 9.89 19.88 -9.38
C LEU A 552 9.28 20.89 -10.37
N MET A 553 9.29 22.18 -10.06
CA MET A 553 8.74 23.21 -10.94
C MET A 553 9.51 23.30 -12.27
N ALA A 554 10.83 23.15 -12.24
CA ALA A 554 11.66 23.03 -13.45
C ALA A 554 11.38 21.73 -14.26
N HIS A 555 11.00 20.63 -13.60
CA HIS A 555 10.54 19.41 -14.28
C HIS A 555 9.13 19.57 -14.88
N ILE A 556 8.23 20.27 -14.20
CA ILE A 556 6.87 20.56 -14.69
C ILE A 556 6.91 21.49 -15.90
N LYS A 557 7.71 22.57 -15.86
CA LYS A 557 7.91 23.49 -17.00
C LYS A 557 8.39 22.75 -18.25
N ARG A 558 9.30 21.77 -18.11
CA ARG A 558 9.77 20.88 -19.19
C ARG A 558 8.75 19.81 -19.63
N SER A 559 7.82 19.43 -18.76
CA SER A 559 6.80 18.40 -19.04
C SER A 559 5.61 18.92 -19.86
N GLY A 560 5.38 20.23 -19.87
CA GLY A 560 4.35 20.90 -20.66
C GLY A 560 2.96 20.26 -20.47
N SER A 561 2.27 20.01 -21.59
CA SER A 561 0.92 19.44 -21.63
C SER A 561 0.82 17.96 -21.20
N ASN A 562 1.89 17.31 -20.71
CA ASN A 562 1.82 15.94 -20.22
C ASN A 562 1.30 15.89 -18.77
N TYR A 563 -0.01 16.15 -18.63
CA TYR A 563 -0.73 16.18 -17.36
C TYR A 563 -0.55 14.91 -16.51
N TRP A 564 -0.35 13.73 -17.13
CA TRP A 564 -0.08 12.49 -16.39
C TRP A 564 1.30 12.48 -15.71
N ARG A 565 2.34 12.97 -16.39
CA ARG A 565 3.69 13.14 -15.80
C ARG A 565 3.68 14.20 -14.70
N VAL A 566 3.11 15.37 -14.96
CA VAL A 566 2.97 16.46 -13.97
C VAL A 566 2.25 15.97 -12.71
N ARG A 567 1.12 15.26 -12.87
CA ARG A 567 0.37 14.69 -11.74
C ARG A 567 1.18 13.63 -10.98
N LYS A 568 2.02 12.83 -11.65
CA LYS A 568 2.91 11.88 -10.98
C LYS A 568 3.97 12.62 -10.15
N ALA A 569 4.65 13.59 -10.75
CA ALA A 569 5.71 14.36 -10.08
C ALA A 569 5.21 15.06 -8.81
N TYR A 570 4.01 15.66 -8.83
CA TYR A 570 3.38 16.22 -7.63
C TYR A 570 3.08 15.16 -6.54
N TYR A 571 2.62 13.95 -6.91
CA TYR A 571 2.41 12.88 -5.93
C TYR A 571 3.72 12.30 -5.38
N ASP A 572 4.75 12.16 -6.23
CA ASP A 572 6.08 11.69 -5.81
C ASP A 572 6.72 12.69 -4.83
N PHE A 573 6.58 14.01 -5.10
CA PHE A 573 7.02 15.07 -4.19
C PHE A 573 6.27 15.04 -2.85
N LEU A 574 4.94 15.01 -2.84
CA LEU A 574 4.15 14.93 -1.60
C LEU A 574 4.34 13.60 -0.83
N ALA A 575 4.88 12.57 -1.47
CA ALA A 575 5.28 11.33 -0.80
C ALA A 575 6.65 11.45 -0.12
N LYS A 576 7.58 12.26 -0.66
CA LYS A 576 8.87 12.59 -0.04
C LYS A 576 8.71 13.64 1.07
N HIS A 577 7.88 14.66 0.85
CA HIS A 577 7.69 15.83 1.72
C HIS A 577 6.23 15.97 2.18
N PRO A 578 5.76 15.12 3.12
CA PRO A 578 4.34 15.05 3.51
C PRO A 578 3.85 16.28 4.31
N ASN A 579 4.79 17.06 4.87
CA ASN A 579 4.56 18.21 5.76
C ASN A 579 4.94 19.56 5.10
N THR A 580 5.27 19.58 3.80
CA THR A 580 5.62 20.81 3.06
C THR A 580 4.49 21.86 3.12
N ASP A 581 4.86 23.13 3.26
CA ASP A 581 3.94 24.27 3.22
C ASP A 581 3.28 24.44 1.84
N LYS A 582 3.99 24.06 0.75
CA LYS A 582 3.47 24.13 -0.64
C LYS A 582 2.32 23.14 -0.90
N LYS A 583 1.99 22.27 0.06
CA LYS A 583 1.05 21.16 -0.08
C LYS A 583 -0.34 21.58 -0.55
N ASP A 584 -0.94 22.61 0.05
CA ASP A 584 -2.30 23.04 -0.31
C ASP A 584 -2.36 23.62 -1.73
N ALA A 585 -1.28 24.30 -2.16
CA ALA A 585 -1.12 24.75 -3.55
C ALA A 585 -1.00 23.54 -4.50
N ILE A 586 -0.24 22.52 -4.14
CA ILE A 586 -0.11 21.28 -4.91
C ILE A 586 -1.42 20.49 -4.96
N GLU A 587 -2.18 20.38 -3.86
CA GLU A 587 -3.47 19.68 -3.84
C GLU A 587 -4.54 20.42 -4.67
N LYS A 588 -4.51 21.76 -4.68
CA LYS A 588 -5.30 22.61 -5.59
C LYS A 588 -4.94 22.35 -7.06
N ASP A 589 -3.66 22.18 -7.37
CA ASP A 589 -3.19 21.91 -8.74
C ASP A 589 -3.43 20.47 -9.19
N LEU A 590 -3.24 19.48 -8.32
CA LEU A 590 -3.67 18.10 -8.53
C LEU A 590 -5.17 18.01 -8.83
N SER A 591 -5.99 18.82 -8.17
CA SER A 591 -7.43 18.93 -8.41
C SER A 591 -7.76 19.56 -9.78
N ARG A 592 -7.03 20.61 -10.18
CA ARG A 592 -7.11 21.21 -11.52
C ARG A 592 -6.73 20.20 -12.62
N ILE A 593 -5.61 19.51 -12.43
CA ILE A 593 -5.08 18.49 -13.36
C ILE A 593 -6.00 17.27 -13.44
N ALA A 594 -6.62 16.84 -12.33
CA ALA A 594 -7.57 15.74 -12.32
C ALA A 594 -8.80 16.02 -13.21
N LYS A 595 -9.32 17.26 -13.21
CA LYS A 595 -10.39 17.69 -14.13
C LYS A 595 -9.92 17.61 -15.58
N ILE A 596 -8.74 18.16 -15.91
CA ILE A 596 -8.19 18.13 -17.27
C ILE A 596 -8.01 16.70 -17.80
N ILE A 597 -7.46 15.79 -16.98
CA ILE A 597 -7.29 14.37 -17.34
C ILE A 597 -8.65 13.66 -17.53
N ASN A 598 -9.70 14.05 -16.79
CA ASN A 598 -11.04 13.51 -16.97
C ASN A 598 -11.65 13.94 -18.32
N GLU A 599 -11.51 15.21 -18.69
CA GLU A 599 -12.00 15.73 -19.98
C GLU A 599 -11.24 15.14 -21.17
N LEU A 600 -9.90 15.00 -21.06
CA LEU A 600 -9.08 14.23 -22.00
C LEU A 600 -9.63 12.80 -22.19
N LYS A 601 -9.92 12.09 -21.09
CA LYS A 601 -10.47 10.72 -21.14
C LYS A 601 -11.90 10.61 -21.66
N LYS A 602 -12.73 11.65 -21.52
CA LYS A 602 -14.04 11.71 -22.21
C LYS A 602 -13.81 11.85 -23.71
N TRP A 603 -13.04 12.86 -24.11
CA TRP A 603 -12.76 13.17 -25.51
C TRP A 603 -12.10 12.02 -26.25
N GLU A 604 -11.07 11.40 -25.67
CA GLU A 604 -10.35 10.26 -26.26
C GLU A 604 -11.28 9.09 -26.60
N ARG A 605 -12.23 8.75 -25.71
CA ARG A 605 -13.24 7.72 -25.97
C ARG A 605 -14.17 8.08 -27.13
N VAL A 606 -14.66 9.31 -27.16
CA VAL A 606 -15.52 9.81 -28.25
C VAL A 606 -14.76 9.86 -29.58
N LEU A 607 -13.50 10.30 -29.56
CA LEU A 607 -12.61 10.38 -30.72
C LEU A 607 -12.30 8.99 -31.31
N VAL A 608 -12.02 8.00 -30.47
CA VAL A 608 -11.82 6.60 -30.90
C VAL A 608 -13.13 6.00 -31.45
N TYR A 609 -14.26 6.21 -30.77
CA TYR A 609 -15.55 5.68 -31.20
C TYR A 609 -16.03 6.31 -32.53
N SER A 610 -15.86 7.62 -32.71
CA SER A 610 -16.25 8.33 -33.94
C SER A 610 -15.30 8.10 -35.11
N LYS A 611 -14.02 7.77 -34.87
CA LYS A 611 -13.08 7.36 -35.92
C LYS A 611 -13.25 5.91 -36.37
N ASN A 612 -13.76 5.01 -35.54
CA ASN A 612 -13.92 3.61 -35.91
C ASN A 612 -15.05 3.41 -36.93
N GLU A 613 -14.69 3.16 -38.19
CA GLU A 613 -15.63 2.99 -39.31
C GLU A 613 -16.51 1.73 -39.21
N LYS A 614 -16.17 0.76 -38.34
CA LYS A 614 -17.05 -0.37 -38.02
C LYS A 614 -18.27 0.03 -37.19
N ASN A 615 -18.25 1.21 -36.56
CA ASN A 615 -19.41 1.74 -35.84
C ASN A 615 -20.42 2.37 -36.80
N GLN A 616 -21.71 2.20 -36.52
CA GLN A 616 -22.80 2.78 -37.32
C GLN A 616 -22.66 4.32 -37.39
N LEU A 617 -22.69 4.90 -38.60
CA LEU A 617 -22.48 6.34 -38.83
C LEU A 617 -23.39 7.23 -37.98
N ALA A 618 -24.67 6.87 -37.84
CA ALA A 618 -25.61 7.59 -36.98
C ALA A 618 -25.19 7.60 -35.49
N LYS A 619 -24.58 6.53 -34.98
CA LYS A 619 -24.05 6.47 -33.61
C LYS A 619 -22.74 7.27 -33.49
N ARG A 620 -21.87 7.22 -34.50
CA ARG A 620 -20.64 8.04 -34.55
C ARG A 620 -20.93 9.55 -34.52
N ILE A 621 -22.04 9.96 -35.16
CA ILE A 621 -22.59 11.32 -35.13
C ILE A 621 -23.17 11.64 -33.73
N TYR A 622 -24.05 10.80 -33.21
CA TYR A 622 -24.71 10.97 -31.90
C TYR A 622 -23.74 11.12 -30.73
N GLU A 623 -22.65 10.34 -30.67
CA GLU A 623 -21.64 10.48 -29.61
C GLU A 623 -20.89 11.82 -29.67
N LEU A 624 -20.68 12.39 -30.87
CA LEU A 624 -20.08 13.72 -31.04
C LEU A 624 -21.06 14.83 -30.67
N GLU A 625 -22.32 14.72 -31.08
CA GLU A 625 -23.38 15.68 -30.75
C GLU A 625 -23.62 15.72 -29.23
N ASN A 626 -23.72 14.57 -28.57
CA ASN A 626 -23.74 14.47 -27.10
C ASN A 626 -22.49 15.08 -26.47
N TYR A 627 -21.29 14.76 -26.97
CA TYR A 627 -20.05 15.31 -26.39
C TYR A 627 -20.01 16.84 -26.45
N ILE A 628 -20.45 17.44 -27.56
CA ILE A 628 -20.55 18.90 -27.70
C ILE A 628 -21.61 19.46 -26.73
N ASN A 629 -22.82 18.87 -26.71
CA ASN A 629 -23.93 19.37 -25.90
C ASN A 629 -23.66 19.31 -24.39
N TYR A 630 -23.00 18.26 -23.90
CA TYR A 630 -22.66 18.12 -22.47
C TYR A 630 -21.40 18.88 -22.04
N ASN A 631 -20.60 19.42 -22.97
CA ASN A 631 -19.34 20.09 -22.67
C ASN A 631 -19.13 21.34 -23.56
N PRO A 632 -20.11 22.28 -23.69
CA PRO A 632 -20.19 23.24 -24.81
C PRO A 632 -19.03 24.25 -24.90
N SER A 633 -18.35 24.53 -23.78
CA SER A 633 -17.15 25.38 -23.72
C SER A 633 -15.86 24.57 -23.49
N GLY A 634 -15.89 23.26 -23.74
CA GLY A 634 -14.76 22.35 -23.51
C GLY A 634 -13.66 22.47 -24.58
N PRO A 635 -12.37 22.24 -24.23
CA PRO A 635 -11.22 22.45 -25.12
C PRO A 635 -11.17 21.52 -26.35
N TYR A 636 -12.07 20.55 -26.46
CA TYR A 636 -12.16 19.62 -27.59
C TYR A 636 -13.45 19.76 -28.41
N VAL A 637 -14.25 20.80 -28.14
CA VAL A 637 -15.51 21.06 -28.84
C VAL A 637 -15.30 21.34 -30.32
N ASP A 638 -14.33 22.19 -30.71
CA ASP A 638 -14.11 22.51 -32.13
C ASP A 638 -13.45 21.35 -32.92
N PRO A 639 -12.50 20.57 -32.34
CA PRO A 639 -12.16 19.25 -32.85
C PRO A 639 -13.36 18.33 -33.06
N ALA A 640 -14.31 18.26 -32.10
CA ALA A 640 -15.52 17.46 -32.24
C ALA A 640 -16.43 17.97 -33.38
N LYS A 641 -16.69 19.29 -33.45
CA LYS A 641 -17.45 19.92 -34.55
C LYS A 641 -16.83 19.65 -35.91
N LYS A 642 -15.49 19.66 -36.03
CA LYS A 642 -14.78 19.39 -37.28
C LYS A 642 -14.99 17.94 -37.77
N ILE A 643 -14.98 16.96 -36.86
CA ILE A 643 -15.31 15.56 -37.21
C ILE A 643 -16.81 15.43 -37.53
N LEU A 644 -17.68 16.04 -36.71
CA LEU A 644 -19.13 15.98 -36.85
C LEU A 644 -19.59 16.47 -38.23
N ARG A 645 -19.10 17.62 -38.69
CA ARG A 645 -19.40 18.15 -40.03
C ARG A 645 -19.08 17.14 -41.14
N ARG A 646 -17.91 16.50 -41.10
CA ARG A 646 -17.51 15.46 -42.08
C ARG A 646 -18.49 14.27 -42.08
N LEU A 647 -18.85 13.77 -40.90
CA LEU A 647 -19.77 12.63 -40.78
C LEU A 647 -21.21 13.00 -41.20
N GLN A 648 -21.64 14.24 -40.95
CA GLN A 648 -22.93 14.75 -41.41
C GLN A 648 -22.98 14.84 -42.94
N THR A 649 -21.92 15.30 -43.62
CA THR A 649 -21.80 15.26 -45.09
C THR A 649 -21.84 13.82 -45.62
N GLU A 650 -21.08 12.90 -45.02
CA GLU A 650 -21.09 11.46 -45.37
C GLU A 650 -22.50 10.86 -45.30
N ASN A 651 -23.24 11.17 -44.23
CA ASN A 651 -24.63 10.74 -44.00
C ASN A 651 -25.60 11.33 -45.04
N GLN A 652 -25.43 12.60 -45.41
CA GLN A 652 -26.21 13.23 -46.48
C GLN A 652 -25.97 12.54 -47.84
N THR A 653 -24.70 12.29 -48.20
CA THR A 653 -24.34 11.59 -49.45
C THR A 653 -24.93 10.18 -49.51
N ILE A 654 -24.87 9.43 -48.40
CA ILE A 654 -25.48 8.08 -48.32
C ILE A 654 -27.00 8.15 -48.52
N LYS A 655 -27.70 9.07 -47.85
CA LYS A 655 -29.15 9.27 -48.02
C LYS A 655 -29.53 9.65 -49.45
N GLN A 656 -28.79 10.57 -50.07
CA GLN A 656 -29.01 10.95 -51.48
C GLN A 656 -28.82 9.76 -52.42
N LYS A 657 -27.77 8.95 -52.23
CA LYS A 657 -27.51 7.73 -53.01
C LYS A 657 -28.64 6.69 -52.85
N GLN A 658 -29.15 6.50 -51.63
CA GLN A 658 -30.29 5.61 -51.37
C GLN A 658 -31.58 6.10 -52.05
N ILE A 659 -31.90 7.40 -51.95
CA ILE A 659 -33.06 8.00 -52.61
C ILE A 659 -32.95 7.88 -54.15
N GLY A 660 -31.76 8.11 -54.72
CA GLY A 660 -31.49 7.91 -56.14
C GLY A 660 -31.71 6.46 -56.58
N GLN A 661 -31.20 5.49 -55.82
CA GLN A 661 -31.41 4.06 -56.09
C GLN A 661 -32.89 3.65 -55.99
N GLN A 662 -33.63 4.17 -55.00
CA GLN A 662 -35.08 3.91 -54.88
C GLN A 662 -35.86 4.46 -56.08
N ARG A 663 -35.60 5.72 -56.47
CA ARG A 663 -36.21 6.35 -57.65
C ARG A 663 -35.91 5.58 -58.94
N SER A 664 -34.65 5.17 -59.13
CA SER A 664 -34.22 4.37 -60.28
C SER A 664 -34.92 3.00 -60.34
N ARG A 665 -35.01 2.29 -59.20
CA ARG A 665 -35.74 1.01 -59.10
C ARG A 665 -37.23 1.17 -59.45
N GLU A 666 -37.89 2.20 -58.94
CA GLU A 666 -39.32 2.41 -59.23
C GLU A 666 -39.57 2.81 -60.69
N GLN A 667 -38.73 3.67 -61.26
CA GLN A 667 -38.75 3.98 -62.70
C GLN A 667 -38.56 2.71 -63.56
N ALA A 668 -37.67 1.80 -63.15
CA ALA A 668 -37.47 0.52 -63.84
C ALA A 668 -38.73 -0.37 -63.78
N ARG A 669 -39.41 -0.46 -62.62
CA ARG A 669 -40.68 -1.20 -62.47
C ARG A 669 -41.78 -0.61 -63.36
N ILE A 670 -41.95 0.72 -63.35
CA ILE A 670 -42.92 1.42 -64.20
C ILE A 670 -42.62 1.19 -65.70
N ARG A 671 -41.34 1.17 -66.10
CA ARG A 671 -40.92 0.87 -67.48
C ARG A 671 -41.21 -0.59 -67.85
N GLN A 672 -40.91 -1.53 -66.97
CA GLN A 672 -41.18 -2.96 -67.17
C GLN A 672 -42.67 -3.23 -67.33
N GLU A 673 -43.52 -2.62 -66.51
CA GLU A 673 -44.97 -2.80 -66.56
C GLU A 673 -45.60 -2.15 -67.80
N LYS A 674 -45.14 -0.95 -68.20
CA LYS A 674 -45.51 -0.34 -69.50
C LYS A 674 -45.15 -1.25 -70.68
N ASN A 675 -43.97 -1.88 -70.64
CA ASN A 675 -43.54 -2.84 -71.67
C ASN A 675 -44.43 -4.10 -71.68
N ARG A 676 -44.79 -4.65 -70.51
CA ARG A 676 -45.71 -5.80 -70.38
C ARG A 676 -47.07 -5.51 -71.03
N ILE A 677 -47.69 -4.38 -70.67
CA ILE A 677 -48.99 -3.95 -71.20
C ILE A 677 -48.92 -3.72 -72.72
N ASN A 678 -47.85 -3.11 -73.23
CA ASN A 678 -47.65 -2.91 -74.66
C ASN A 678 -47.45 -4.22 -75.43
N ASN A 679 -46.77 -5.22 -74.85
CA ASN A 679 -46.59 -6.52 -75.48
C ASN A 679 -47.91 -7.31 -75.56
N GLU A 680 -48.72 -7.32 -74.50
CA GLU A 680 -50.07 -7.94 -74.57
C GLU A 680 -50.99 -7.20 -75.55
N ARG A 681 -50.90 -5.86 -75.67
CA ARG A 681 -51.62 -5.09 -76.72
C ARG A 681 -51.22 -5.53 -78.12
N LYS A 682 -49.92 -5.66 -78.41
CA LYS A 682 -49.42 -6.16 -79.70
C LYS A 682 -49.95 -7.56 -80.00
N LYS A 683 -49.82 -8.48 -79.05
CA LYS A 683 -50.27 -9.89 -79.14
C LYS A 683 -51.77 -10.01 -79.45
N ILE A 684 -52.65 -9.31 -78.73
CA ILE A 684 -54.09 -9.34 -79.02
C ILE A 684 -54.40 -8.67 -80.38
N LYS A 685 -53.71 -7.59 -80.75
CA LYS A 685 -53.87 -6.97 -82.09
C LYS A 685 -53.48 -7.94 -83.22
N THR A 686 -52.40 -8.71 -83.06
CA THR A 686 -52.01 -9.77 -84.02
C THR A 686 -53.09 -10.85 -84.12
N MET A 687 -53.58 -11.37 -82.99
CA MET A 687 -54.63 -12.39 -82.97
C MET A 687 -55.91 -11.92 -83.68
N LEU A 688 -56.32 -10.66 -83.48
CA LEU A 688 -57.48 -10.08 -84.18
C LEU A 688 -57.29 -10.01 -85.70
N SER A 689 -56.09 -9.69 -86.17
CA SER A 689 -55.79 -9.64 -87.61
C SER A 689 -55.87 -11.02 -88.28
N GLN A 690 -55.69 -12.09 -87.50
CA GLN A 690 -55.75 -13.48 -87.94
C GLN A 690 -57.17 -14.05 -87.85
N SER A 691 -57.85 -13.92 -86.70
CA SER A 691 -59.12 -14.62 -86.45
C SER A 691 -60.40 -13.83 -86.78
N GLY A 692 -60.30 -12.50 -86.94
CA GLY A 692 -61.47 -11.61 -86.89
C GLY A 692 -61.56 -10.55 -87.97
N LYS A 693 -60.73 -10.64 -89.03
CA LYS A 693 -60.35 -9.54 -89.95
C LYS A 693 -61.51 -8.70 -90.54
N ARG A 694 -62.72 -9.25 -90.71
CA ARG A 694 -63.93 -8.52 -91.17
C ARG A 694 -64.88 -8.06 -90.07
N ARG A 695 -64.84 -8.67 -88.87
CA ARG A 695 -65.79 -8.44 -87.76
C ARG A 695 -65.24 -7.53 -86.67
N TYR A 696 -64.05 -7.82 -86.14
CA TYR A 696 -63.47 -7.10 -85.01
C TYR A 696 -62.41 -6.11 -85.49
N VAL A 697 -62.80 -4.85 -85.67
CA VAL A 697 -61.91 -3.80 -86.22
C VAL A 697 -61.19 -3.09 -85.07
N SER A 698 -59.86 -3.06 -85.10
CA SER A 698 -59.07 -2.34 -84.08
C SER A 698 -59.02 -0.86 -84.39
N ASN A 699 -59.43 -0.04 -83.42
CA ASN A 699 -59.51 1.42 -83.56
C ASN A 699 -58.17 2.13 -83.25
N ASN A 700 -57.08 1.36 -83.08
CA ASN A 700 -55.71 1.77 -82.74
C ASN A 700 -55.50 2.56 -81.43
N ASN A 701 -56.55 3.16 -80.85
CA ASN A 701 -56.55 3.90 -79.58
C ASN A 701 -56.65 3.01 -78.32
N GLY A 702 -56.59 1.69 -78.48
CA GLY A 702 -56.77 0.70 -77.40
C GLY A 702 -58.18 0.10 -77.30
N THR A 703 -59.09 0.43 -78.21
CA THR A 703 -60.40 -0.23 -78.36
C THR A 703 -60.48 -1.04 -79.67
N PHE A 704 -61.52 -1.86 -79.79
CA PHE A 704 -61.97 -2.45 -81.04
C PHE A 704 -63.50 -2.35 -81.13
N THR A 705 -64.03 -2.33 -82.34
CA THR A 705 -65.48 -2.32 -82.59
C THR A 705 -65.91 -3.64 -83.23
N ASP A 706 -67.00 -4.23 -82.74
CA ASP A 706 -67.61 -5.42 -83.34
C ASP A 706 -68.66 -5.00 -84.38
N LYS A 707 -68.31 -5.14 -85.67
CA LYS A 707 -69.21 -4.80 -86.79
C LYS A 707 -70.51 -5.61 -86.84
N LYS A 708 -70.65 -6.71 -86.08
CA LYS A 708 -71.93 -7.45 -85.97
C LYS A 708 -72.90 -6.82 -84.97
N THR A 709 -72.41 -6.07 -83.98
CA THR A 709 -73.22 -5.50 -82.89
C THR A 709 -73.14 -3.98 -82.79
N GLY A 710 -72.25 -3.32 -83.53
CA GLY A 710 -71.95 -1.89 -83.43
C GLY A 710 -71.07 -1.53 -82.22
N LEU A 711 -71.16 -2.31 -81.15
CA LEU A 711 -70.54 -2.06 -79.85
C LEU A 711 -69.02 -1.93 -79.90
N THR A 712 -68.51 -0.98 -79.12
CA THR A 712 -67.07 -0.71 -78.95
C THR A 712 -66.57 -1.25 -77.61
N TRP A 713 -65.45 -1.98 -77.65
CA TRP A 713 -64.92 -2.79 -76.55
C TRP A 713 -63.47 -2.43 -76.22
N CYS A 714 -63.08 -2.59 -74.95
CA CYS A 714 -61.67 -2.51 -74.57
C CYS A 714 -60.86 -3.68 -75.16
N LEU A 715 -59.72 -3.38 -75.80
CA LEU A 715 -58.83 -4.37 -76.41
C LEU A 715 -58.20 -5.29 -75.36
N LEU A 716 -57.65 -4.71 -74.30
CA LEU A 716 -57.27 -5.45 -73.10
C LEU A 716 -58.50 -5.60 -72.19
N ASP A 717 -58.65 -6.78 -71.61
CA ASP A 717 -59.50 -7.00 -70.45
C ASP A 717 -58.71 -6.76 -69.15
N SER A 718 -59.36 -6.91 -67.98
CA SER A 718 -58.68 -6.83 -66.69
C SER A 718 -57.58 -7.89 -66.51
N LYS A 719 -57.63 -9.04 -67.19
CA LYS A 719 -56.56 -10.04 -67.15
C LYS A 719 -55.27 -9.50 -67.78
N ALA A 720 -55.34 -9.07 -69.04
CA ALA A 720 -54.17 -8.53 -69.72
C ALA A 720 -53.72 -7.18 -69.12
N ALA A 721 -54.66 -6.34 -68.68
CA ALA A 721 -54.36 -5.02 -68.12
C ALA A 721 -53.78 -5.09 -66.70
N LEU A 722 -54.41 -5.80 -65.76
CA LEU A 722 -54.05 -5.80 -64.33
C LEU A 722 -53.27 -7.04 -63.85
N ASN A 723 -53.31 -8.14 -64.61
CA ASN A 723 -52.80 -9.45 -64.19
C ASN A 723 -53.35 -9.93 -62.82
N THR A 724 -54.56 -9.50 -62.47
CA THR A 724 -55.26 -9.83 -61.21
C THR A 724 -56.77 -9.78 -61.44
N CYS A 725 -57.48 -10.80 -60.95
CA CYS A 725 -58.93 -10.88 -61.05
C CYS A 725 -59.62 -9.98 -60.02
N LEU A 726 -60.87 -9.65 -60.28
CA LEU A 726 -61.65 -8.69 -59.51
C LEU A 726 -62.91 -9.36 -58.95
N ASP A 727 -63.28 -9.02 -57.71
CA ASP A 727 -64.65 -9.20 -57.25
C ASP A 727 -65.60 -8.24 -57.99
N TYR A 728 -66.91 -8.40 -57.83
CA TYR A 728 -67.89 -7.61 -58.60
C TYR A 728 -67.78 -6.10 -58.29
N LYS A 729 -67.53 -5.75 -57.02
CA LYS A 729 -67.44 -4.36 -56.56
C LYS A 729 -66.19 -3.68 -57.13
N SER A 730 -65.07 -4.39 -57.21
CA SER A 730 -63.83 -3.91 -57.83
C SER A 730 -63.91 -3.92 -59.35
N ALA A 731 -64.64 -4.86 -59.95
CA ALA A 731 -64.96 -4.86 -61.38
C ALA A 731 -65.73 -3.60 -61.80
N GLN A 732 -66.81 -3.26 -61.08
CA GLN A 732 -67.55 -2.02 -61.29
C GLN A 732 -66.69 -0.76 -61.13
N LYS A 733 -65.84 -0.71 -60.08
CA LYS A 733 -64.91 0.42 -59.86
C LYS A 733 -63.86 0.53 -60.97
N TYR A 734 -63.23 -0.58 -61.35
CA TYR A 734 -62.23 -0.65 -62.42
C TYR A 734 -62.81 -0.09 -63.72
N VAL A 735 -63.97 -0.59 -64.14
CA VAL A 735 -64.67 -0.15 -65.34
C VAL A 735 -64.97 1.35 -65.32
N LYS A 736 -65.55 1.88 -64.22
CA LYS A 736 -65.81 3.32 -64.06
C LYS A 736 -64.53 4.18 -64.01
N SER A 737 -63.36 3.59 -63.80
CA SER A 737 -62.06 4.29 -63.82
C SER A 737 -61.37 4.29 -65.20
N LEU A 738 -61.88 3.53 -66.17
CA LEU A 738 -61.27 3.40 -67.49
C LEU A 738 -61.34 4.72 -68.28
N LYS A 739 -60.22 5.03 -68.94
CA LYS A 739 -60.08 6.14 -69.90
C LYS A 739 -59.60 5.65 -71.28
N THR A 740 -59.81 4.36 -71.56
CA THR A 740 -59.33 3.69 -72.77
C THR A 740 -59.94 4.33 -74.02
N GLY A 741 -59.13 4.60 -75.04
CA GLY A 741 -59.55 5.30 -76.24
C GLY A 741 -59.97 6.77 -76.05
N GLY A 742 -59.81 7.34 -74.85
CA GLY A 742 -60.33 8.66 -74.46
C GLY A 742 -61.70 8.62 -73.78
N PHE A 743 -62.44 7.52 -73.95
CA PHE A 743 -63.81 7.31 -73.47
C PHE A 743 -63.88 7.06 -71.95
N ARG A 744 -64.97 7.52 -71.30
CA ARG A 744 -65.22 7.39 -69.85
C ARG A 744 -66.55 6.69 -69.50
N ASP A 745 -67.37 6.42 -70.52
CA ASP A 745 -68.69 5.79 -70.47
C ASP A 745 -68.63 4.25 -70.53
N TRP A 746 -67.47 3.69 -70.21
CA TRP A 746 -67.26 2.25 -70.11
C TRP A 746 -68.21 1.62 -69.07
N ARG A 747 -68.87 0.53 -69.44
CA ARG A 747 -69.75 -0.27 -68.58
C ARG A 747 -69.37 -1.74 -68.58
N LEU A 748 -69.93 -2.47 -67.59
CA LEU A 748 -69.98 -3.93 -67.66
C LEU A 748 -70.92 -4.32 -68.82
N PRO A 749 -70.57 -5.35 -69.59
CA PRO A 749 -71.40 -5.86 -70.68
C PRO A 749 -72.59 -6.67 -70.13
N TYR A 750 -73.68 -6.71 -70.88
CA TYR A 750 -74.74 -7.69 -70.68
C TYR A 750 -74.28 -9.09 -71.13
N SER A 751 -74.94 -10.13 -70.63
CA SER A 751 -74.59 -11.54 -70.89
C SER A 751 -74.73 -11.92 -72.37
N ASN A 752 -75.70 -11.35 -73.08
CA ASN A 752 -75.87 -11.49 -74.52
C ASN A 752 -74.73 -10.81 -75.32
N GLU A 753 -74.22 -9.65 -74.88
CA GLU A 753 -73.10 -8.95 -75.53
C GLU A 753 -71.79 -9.77 -75.42
N LEU A 754 -71.50 -10.32 -74.25
CA LEU A 754 -70.36 -11.23 -74.08
C LEU A 754 -70.55 -12.54 -74.85
N ALA A 755 -71.77 -13.09 -74.89
CA ALA A 755 -72.07 -14.26 -75.70
C ALA A 755 -71.90 -13.99 -77.20
N ALA A 756 -72.26 -12.79 -77.68
CA ALA A 756 -72.10 -12.41 -79.08
C ALA A 756 -70.63 -12.45 -79.54
N ILE A 757 -69.66 -12.20 -78.66
CA ILE A 757 -68.22 -12.23 -79.00
C ILE A 757 -67.51 -13.54 -78.60
N TYR A 758 -67.99 -14.29 -77.61
CA TYR A 758 -67.37 -15.55 -77.15
C TYR A 758 -68.11 -16.84 -77.53
N LYS A 759 -69.36 -16.76 -78.01
CA LYS A 759 -70.22 -17.92 -78.37
C LYS A 759 -70.74 -17.89 -79.82
N SER A 760 -70.48 -16.82 -80.58
CA SER A 760 -70.77 -16.73 -82.03
C SER A 760 -69.49 -16.60 -82.82
N GLU A 761 -69.38 -17.35 -83.91
CA GLU A 761 -68.30 -17.23 -84.88
C GLU A 761 -68.39 -15.90 -85.68
N PRO A 762 -67.25 -15.38 -86.19
CA PRO A 762 -65.90 -15.68 -85.72
C PRO A 762 -65.73 -15.23 -84.26
N PHE A 763 -65.15 -16.09 -83.42
CA PHE A 763 -64.98 -15.81 -81.99
C PHE A 763 -63.90 -14.74 -81.75
N PHE A 764 -64.07 -13.93 -80.70
CA PHE A 764 -63.01 -13.05 -80.21
C PHE A 764 -61.87 -13.90 -79.59
N PRO A 765 -60.58 -13.56 -79.81
CA PRO A 765 -59.44 -14.32 -79.28
C PRO A 765 -59.54 -14.62 -77.78
N ASP A 766 -59.41 -15.90 -77.41
CA ASP A 766 -59.35 -16.29 -76.01
C ASP A 766 -57.98 -15.99 -75.39
N ASN A 767 -57.99 -15.30 -74.26
CA ASN A 767 -56.84 -15.00 -73.41
C ASN A 767 -56.76 -15.93 -72.18
N ARG A 768 -57.51 -17.04 -72.19
CA ARG A 768 -57.70 -18.02 -71.10
C ARG A 768 -58.29 -17.38 -69.84
N ALA A 769 -59.23 -16.44 -69.97
CA ALA A 769 -59.93 -15.83 -68.84
C ALA A 769 -61.14 -16.68 -68.44
N LYS A 770 -61.04 -17.43 -67.32
CA LYS A 770 -62.02 -18.46 -66.91
C LYS A 770 -63.49 -18.08 -67.18
N TRP A 771 -63.88 -16.87 -66.81
CA TRP A 771 -65.15 -16.23 -67.19
C TRP A 771 -65.08 -14.71 -66.95
N TYR A 772 -66.01 -13.99 -67.57
CA TYR A 772 -66.17 -12.54 -67.47
C TYR A 772 -67.43 -12.15 -66.69
N TRP A 773 -67.35 -11.09 -65.89
CA TRP A 773 -68.49 -10.44 -65.24
C TRP A 773 -69.42 -9.76 -66.24
N THR A 774 -70.73 -9.89 -66.02
CA THR A 774 -71.77 -9.12 -66.71
C THR A 774 -72.28 -7.97 -65.84
N SER A 775 -73.18 -7.12 -66.36
CA SER A 775 -73.93 -6.12 -65.59
C SER A 775 -75.12 -6.69 -64.80
N GLU A 776 -75.55 -7.92 -65.09
CA GLU A 776 -76.83 -8.49 -64.63
C GLU A 776 -76.68 -9.17 -63.27
N VAL A 777 -77.21 -8.53 -62.22
CA VAL A 777 -77.18 -8.99 -60.83
C VAL A 777 -78.55 -9.48 -60.39
N PHE A 778 -78.59 -10.63 -59.71
CA PHE A 778 -79.78 -11.28 -59.18
C PHE A 778 -79.67 -11.41 -57.66
N ILE A 779 -80.81 -11.34 -56.98
CA ILE A 779 -80.92 -11.58 -55.53
C ILE A 779 -81.65 -12.90 -55.35
N LYS A 780 -81.04 -13.86 -54.64
CA LYS A 780 -81.64 -15.16 -54.32
C LYS A 780 -81.53 -15.39 -52.82
N GLY A 781 -82.62 -15.07 -52.11
CA GLY A 781 -82.60 -14.95 -50.65
C GLY A 781 -81.52 -13.95 -50.20
N TYR A 782 -80.74 -14.31 -49.18
CA TYR A 782 -79.63 -13.51 -48.67
C TYR A 782 -78.41 -13.43 -49.61
N SER A 783 -78.38 -14.20 -50.71
CA SER A 783 -77.26 -14.21 -51.66
C SER A 783 -77.47 -13.24 -52.83
N LYS A 784 -76.37 -12.62 -53.29
CA LYS A 784 -76.33 -11.87 -54.54
C LYS A 784 -75.38 -12.55 -55.51
N THR A 785 -75.88 -12.85 -56.71
CA THR A 785 -75.12 -13.44 -57.82
C THR A 785 -75.16 -12.49 -59.01
N ALA A 786 -74.19 -12.60 -59.92
CA ALA A 786 -74.28 -12.02 -61.26
C ALA A 786 -74.19 -13.12 -62.31
N LEU A 787 -74.79 -12.89 -63.48
CA LEU A 787 -74.52 -13.74 -64.65
C LEU A 787 -73.06 -13.60 -65.08
N ILE A 788 -72.49 -14.69 -65.59
CA ILE A 788 -71.11 -14.77 -66.06
C ILE A 788 -71.05 -15.47 -67.43
N VAL A 789 -70.03 -15.16 -68.22
CA VAL A 789 -69.81 -15.81 -69.53
C VAL A 789 -68.39 -16.34 -69.62
N THR A 790 -68.23 -17.64 -69.91
CA THR A 790 -66.91 -18.28 -70.09
C THR A 790 -66.28 -17.84 -71.42
N SER A 791 -64.97 -17.58 -71.43
CA SER A 791 -64.24 -17.16 -72.64
C SER A 791 -64.05 -18.28 -73.68
N LYS A 792 -64.27 -19.53 -73.28
CA LYS A 792 -64.17 -20.71 -74.15
C LYS A 792 -65.05 -20.56 -75.40
N HIS A 793 -64.50 -20.91 -76.55
CA HIS A 793 -65.22 -20.93 -77.83
C HIS A 793 -66.15 -22.15 -77.88
N GLU A 794 -67.42 -21.93 -77.54
CA GLU A 794 -68.46 -22.96 -77.40
C GLU A 794 -69.74 -22.43 -78.07
N LYS A 795 -70.37 -23.19 -78.97
CA LYS A 795 -71.61 -22.72 -79.65
C LYS A 795 -72.85 -22.77 -78.75
N ALA A 796 -72.82 -23.57 -77.69
CA ALA A 796 -73.91 -23.69 -76.71
C ALA A 796 -73.77 -22.65 -75.59
N TYR A 797 -74.63 -21.64 -75.57
CA TYR A 797 -74.68 -20.66 -74.48
C TYR A 797 -75.48 -21.19 -73.27
N LYS A 798 -74.78 -21.75 -72.27
CA LYS A 798 -75.37 -22.09 -70.96
C LYS A 798 -75.26 -20.88 -70.01
N ARG A 799 -76.39 -20.35 -69.54
CA ARG A 799 -76.43 -19.32 -68.49
C ARG A 799 -75.75 -19.84 -67.22
N GLN A 800 -74.78 -19.10 -66.71
CA GLN A 800 -74.02 -19.42 -65.49
C GLN A 800 -73.99 -18.21 -64.57
N GLN A 801 -73.91 -18.43 -63.26
CA GLN A 801 -73.88 -17.37 -62.25
C GLN A 801 -72.71 -17.54 -61.27
N ALA A 802 -72.24 -16.43 -60.70
CA ALA A 802 -71.26 -16.43 -59.61
C ALA A 802 -71.66 -15.46 -58.49
N ASN A 803 -71.40 -15.83 -57.24
CA ASN A 803 -71.52 -14.93 -56.08
C ASN A 803 -70.59 -13.72 -56.24
N LEU A 804 -71.06 -12.51 -55.89
CA LEU A 804 -70.36 -11.25 -56.19
C LEU A 804 -68.94 -11.12 -55.59
N ASN A 805 -68.57 -11.98 -54.63
CA ASN A 805 -67.25 -12.04 -54.01
C ASN A 805 -66.23 -12.94 -54.73
N LYS A 806 -66.59 -13.58 -55.86
CA LYS A 806 -65.70 -14.49 -56.59
C LYS A 806 -64.72 -13.75 -57.50
N CYS A 807 -63.55 -14.36 -57.72
CA CYS A 807 -62.50 -13.92 -58.64
C CYS A 807 -62.97 -14.02 -60.11
N GLY A 808 -63.29 -12.88 -60.73
CA GLY A 808 -63.73 -12.78 -62.13
C GLY A 808 -62.89 -11.83 -62.98
N TRP A 809 -63.07 -11.89 -64.31
CA TRP A 809 -62.41 -11.00 -65.27
C TRP A 809 -63.40 -10.00 -65.89
N VAL A 810 -62.89 -8.94 -66.51
CA VAL A 810 -63.72 -7.87 -67.05
C VAL A 810 -63.23 -7.39 -68.42
N ARG A 811 -64.07 -7.52 -69.44
CA ARG A 811 -63.92 -6.81 -70.72
C ARG A 811 -65.00 -5.74 -70.79
N ALA A 812 -64.60 -4.47 -70.67
CA ALA A 812 -65.53 -3.35 -70.69
C ALA A 812 -66.04 -3.08 -72.11
N VAL A 813 -67.29 -2.63 -72.19
CA VAL A 813 -67.98 -2.26 -73.43
C VAL A 813 -68.58 -0.85 -73.29
N ARG A 814 -68.83 -0.20 -74.43
CA ARG A 814 -69.64 1.01 -74.60
C ARG A 814 -70.40 0.89 -75.94
N PRO A 815 -71.46 1.69 -76.16
CA PRO A 815 -72.03 1.88 -77.49
C PRO A 815 -70.93 2.28 -78.51
#